data_AF-A0A2H0I877-F1
#
_entry.id   AF-A0A2H0I877-F1
#
_cell.length_a   1.000
_cell.length_b   1.000
_cell.length_c   1.000
_cell.angle_alpha   90.00
_cell.angle_beta   90.00
_cell.angle_gamma   90.00
#
_symmetry.space_group_name_H-M   'P 1'
#
loop_
_entity.id
_entity.type
_entity.pdbx_description
1 polymer ?
#
loop_
_entity_poly.entity_id
_entity_poly.type
_entity_poly.pdbx_seq_one_letter_code
_entity_poly.pdbx_strand_id
1 'polypeptide(L)'
;MKTNTEIKKRHSAFTLVELLVSISILATVSIVAYVSYARHVKVANNATRIETIDSLHLSLSDYYQMKKTLPEPNSNYISYDDKGTYMHSLTGAYGVSGYVSNNFLPSGYVNFRATDPESNQYYGYGKLTDNTSFDVAAALYDETTGGYKAYVRGTYPKERLSSLIRSYSSSNFVSQDSTEDLPYNPYERKVSATVSSYSGTVKVTDDTGASLSLTGELNSGDTITVATGSTALLHISDGSELSLGSTTSETILELTSLKYSDDNNLASKVQLLLSLGEVWTEAPHLRTETDSESDFSIQTDSAVAAVRGTVFGVSRSNTGETALSLASGKLEVDKIISGGNPVPFTQEFFPTATEGFVIDGSQSYMVVTDENHPIKLDGIIVDSPGLIDIAPITPSDIENKIQRPPFSLGYRPKAESISFTRTTNKQASHLLGTLAVMFYNPGADSYKLSFGTGEVTDNSNPNPVLTGSLTPTAGLITVTGSFDYIYNSTTTDSISLPVKRTYSLRICYRGQCSAPEIKTLVGATFAFDNFKTWGERAKICTKNMPIFCEEPNLVAYAPYDRLGDFKMYRPGSLPLTYSSGGYLQFNSANSVSGVIVRSSSGFLKYDIDSLDLGSNFSIEMSVRGSALKRISTTAHLFALGSNEEYLSQLSFGIYNNSFIAIKGANTILSIGTQSSLSFIILDKFYTLKFNFIENGTKIQVLLDGTLLNTLDISGWNYPYANINNLKVGTSLNKINAWGDTINYVKIYK
;
A
#
# COMPACT_ATOMS: atom_id res chain seq x y z
N MET A 1 86.02 27.66 -27.97
CA MET A 1 84.95 26.89 -28.62
C MET A 1 84.19 26.11 -27.57
N LYS A 2 83.00 26.56 -27.14
CA LYS A 2 82.09 25.81 -26.27
C LYS A 2 80.93 25.35 -27.13
N THR A 3 80.82 24.04 -27.33
CA THR A 3 79.73 23.37 -28.04
C THR A 3 78.49 23.35 -27.15
N ASN A 4 77.47 24.13 -27.53
CA ASN A 4 76.13 24.04 -26.93
C ASN A 4 75.52 22.70 -27.33
N THR A 5 75.36 21.81 -26.35
CA THR A 5 74.66 20.54 -26.52
C THR A 5 73.18 20.80 -26.20
N GLU A 6 72.36 20.98 -27.23
CA GLU A 6 70.90 21.05 -27.10
C GLU A 6 70.38 19.70 -26.58
N ILE A 7 69.97 19.65 -25.31
CA ILE A 7 69.23 18.51 -24.76
C ILE A 7 67.81 18.59 -25.30
N LYS A 8 67.58 17.94 -26.45
CA LYS A 8 66.26 17.78 -27.04
C LYS A 8 65.43 16.87 -26.13
N LYS A 9 64.64 17.46 -25.22
CA LYS A 9 63.66 16.74 -24.38
C LYS A 9 62.73 15.94 -25.30
N ARG A 10 62.90 14.62 -25.34
CA ARG A 10 61.94 13.74 -25.99
C ARG A 10 60.70 13.70 -25.12
N HIS A 11 59.63 14.34 -25.56
CA HIS A 11 58.30 14.08 -25.01
C HIS A 11 57.98 12.62 -25.33
N SER A 12 58.05 11.74 -24.33
CA SER A 12 57.54 10.38 -24.46
C SER A 12 56.03 10.49 -24.63
N ALA A 13 55.53 10.19 -25.83
CA ALA A 13 54.10 10.00 -26.02
C ALA A 13 53.63 8.84 -25.13
N PHE A 14 52.42 8.95 -24.58
CA PHE A 14 51.79 7.85 -23.85
C PHE A 14 51.79 6.59 -24.72
N THR A 15 52.15 5.47 -24.12
CA THR A 15 52.02 4.18 -24.78
C THR A 15 50.54 3.90 -25.05
N LEU A 16 50.25 3.12 -26.10
CA LEU A 16 48.88 2.72 -26.42
C LEU A 16 48.17 2.07 -25.20
N VAL A 17 48.92 1.34 -24.38
CA VAL A 17 48.42 0.70 -23.16
C VAL A 17 48.00 1.74 -22.13
N GLU A 18 48.81 2.77 -21.87
CA GLU A 18 48.46 3.86 -20.93
C GLU A 18 47.22 4.64 -21.39
N LEU A 19 47.06 4.84 -22.70
CA LEU A 19 45.88 5.48 -23.26
C LEU A 19 44.62 4.61 -23.04
N LEU A 20 44.68 3.31 -23.34
CA LEU A 20 43.56 2.39 -23.15
C LEU A 20 43.15 2.26 -21.68
N VAL A 21 44.13 2.19 -20.77
CA VAL A 21 43.89 2.17 -19.32
C VAL A 21 43.22 3.47 -18.86
N SER A 22 43.68 4.62 -19.34
CA SER A 22 43.09 5.92 -18.99
C SER A 22 41.64 6.05 -19.46
N ILE A 23 41.34 5.62 -20.69
CA ILE A 23 39.97 5.60 -21.23
C ILE A 23 39.08 4.66 -20.41
N SER A 24 39.57 3.48 -20.04
CA SER A 24 38.83 2.52 -19.21
C SER A 24 38.51 3.08 -17.81
N ILE A 25 39.47 3.77 -17.18
CA ILE A 25 39.25 4.44 -15.88
C ILE A 25 38.21 5.55 -16.03
N LEU A 26 38.33 6.41 -17.05
CA LEU A 26 37.37 7.50 -17.29
C LEU A 26 35.96 6.96 -17.56
N ALA A 27 35.83 5.89 -18.36
CA ALA A 27 34.55 5.24 -18.62
C ALA A 27 33.93 4.70 -17.33
N THR A 28 34.73 4.03 -16.49
CA THR A 28 34.28 3.48 -15.20
C THR A 28 33.83 4.58 -14.25
N VAL A 29 34.61 5.66 -14.10
CA VAL A 29 34.27 6.82 -13.26
C VAL A 29 33.00 7.50 -13.77
N SER A 30 32.83 7.62 -15.09
CA SER A 30 31.65 8.23 -15.70
C SER A 30 30.38 7.42 -15.43
N ILE A 31 30.46 6.08 -15.52
CA ILE A 31 29.34 5.19 -15.19
C ILE A 31 28.96 5.30 -13.71
N VAL A 32 29.93 5.26 -12.80
CA VAL A 32 29.68 5.37 -11.36
C VAL A 32 29.10 6.75 -11.01
N ALA A 33 29.65 7.82 -11.58
CA ALA A 33 29.17 9.19 -11.39
C ALA A 33 27.74 9.34 -11.92
N TYR A 34 27.43 8.79 -13.09
CA TYR A 34 26.09 8.81 -13.67
C TYR A 34 25.07 8.07 -12.80
N VAL A 35 25.37 6.84 -12.37
CA VAL A 35 24.47 6.06 -11.50
C VAL A 35 24.25 6.75 -10.14
N SER A 36 25.31 7.31 -9.55
CA SER A 36 25.22 8.06 -8.29
C SER A 36 24.39 9.34 -8.47
N TYR A 37 24.63 10.09 -9.54
CA TYR A 37 23.90 11.32 -9.84
C TYR A 37 22.42 11.04 -10.11
N ALA A 38 22.10 10.04 -10.94
CA ALA A 38 20.73 9.63 -11.23
C ALA A 38 19.98 9.24 -9.95
N ARG A 39 20.62 8.49 -9.04
CA ARG A 39 20.03 8.17 -7.73
C ARG A 39 19.80 9.42 -6.88
N HIS A 40 20.77 10.34 -6.80
CA HIS A 40 20.62 11.58 -6.05
C HIS A 40 19.48 12.46 -6.57
N VAL A 41 19.31 12.56 -7.90
CA VAL A 41 18.19 13.30 -8.51
C VAL A 41 16.85 12.69 -8.09
N LYS A 42 16.71 11.36 -8.12
CA LYS A 42 15.47 10.71 -7.67
C LYS A 42 15.16 10.95 -6.18
N VAL A 43 16.18 10.96 -5.32
CA VAL A 43 16.01 11.27 -3.89
C VAL A 43 15.64 12.75 -3.67
N ALA A 44 16.24 13.67 -4.42
CA ALA A 44 15.85 15.08 -4.39
C ALA A 44 14.40 15.27 -4.85
N ASN A 45 14.00 14.59 -5.94
CA ASN A 45 12.62 14.58 -6.42
C ASN A 45 11.64 14.04 -5.38
N ASN A 46 12.02 13.02 -4.60
CA ASN A 46 11.19 12.55 -3.47
C ASN A 46 10.95 13.63 -2.42
N ALA A 47 11.97 14.43 -2.07
CA ALA A 47 11.79 15.53 -1.14
C ALA A 47 10.76 16.54 -1.66
N THR A 48 10.85 16.91 -2.95
CA THR A 48 9.88 17.79 -3.60
C THR A 48 8.47 17.19 -3.62
N ARG A 49 8.32 15.90 -3.94
CA ARG A 49 7.02 15.20 -3.93
C ARG A 49 6.41 15.19 -2.53
N ILE A 50 7.20 14.88 -1.50
CA ILE A 50 6.75 14.87 -0.09
C ILE A 50 6.29 16.27 0.33
N GLU A 51 7.12 17.30 0.10
CA GLU A 51 6.79 18.69 0.44
C GLU A 51 5.51 19.15 -0.28
N THR A 52 5.36 18.78 -1.55
CA THR A 52 4.19 19.11 -2.36
C THR A 52 2.93 18.44 -1.81
N ILE A 53 2.98 17.14 -1.53
CA ILE A 53 1.84 16.39 -0.99
C ILE A 53 1.44 16.88 0.41
N ASP A 54 2.42 17.14 1.29
CA ASP A 54 2.17 17.67 2.63
C ASP A 54 1.56 19.09 2.55
N SER A 55 2.05 19.93 1.62
CA SER A 55 1.47 21.25 1.36
C SER A 55 0.04 21.17 0.84
N LEU A 56 -0.24 20.29 -0.12
CA LEU A 56 -1.61 20.05 -0.61
C LEU A 56 -2.54 19.60 0.51
N HIS A 57 -2.08 18.70 1.38
CA HIS A 57 -2.85 18.22 2.53
C HIS A 57 -3.22 19.36 3.50
N LEU A 58 -2.26 20.23 3.83
CA LEU A 58 -2.52 21.39 4.69
C LEU A 58 -3.48 22.38 4.00
N SER A 59 -3.23 22.72 2.74
CA SER A 59 -4.09 23.64 1.98
C SER A 59 -5.52 23.14 1.82
N LEU A 60 -5.71 21.83 1.61
CA LEU A 60 -7.04 21.20 1.56
C LEU A 60 -7.73 21.20 2.93
N SER A 61 -6.98 20.98 4.01
CA SER A 61 -7.49 21.05 5.37
C SER A 61 -7.97 22.47 5.71
N ASP A 62 -7.17 23.49 5.38
CA ASP A 62 -7.52 24.90 5.57
C ASP A 62 -8.72 25.30 4.71
N TYR A 63 -8.75 24.86 3.44
CA TYR A 63 -9.88 25.07 2.54
C TYR A 63 -11.17 24.49 3.13
N TYR A 64 -11.13 23.24 3.61
CA TYR A 64 -12.27 22.61 4.26
C TYR A 64 -12.68 23.34 5.54
N GLN A 65 -11.74 23.76 6.38
CA GLN A 65 -12.05 24.52 7.59
C GLN A 65 -12.81 25.81 7.27
N MET A 66 -12.43 26.51 6.21
CA MET A 66 -13.03 27.79 5.78
C MET A 66 -14.33 27.62 5.01
N LYS A 67 -14.41 26.66 4.08
CA LYS A 67 -15.53 26.53 3.13
C LYS A 67 -16.53 25.44 3.51
N LYS A 68 -16.14 24.52 4.40
CA LYS A 68 -16.91 23.31 4.77
C LYS A 68 -17.24 22.41 3.57
N THR A 69 -16.51 22.59 2.48
CA THR A 69 -16.57 21.78 1.27
C THR A 69 -15.14 21.49 0.82
N LEU A 70 -14.97 20.45 0.01
CA LEU A 70 -13.70 20.10 -0.60
C LEU A 70 -13.78 20.32 -2.11
N PRO A 71 -12.68 20.77 -2.75
CA PRO A 71 -12.63 20.85 -4.20
C PRO A 71 -12.76 19.45 -4.79
N GLU A 72 -13.13 19.42 -6.04
CA GLU A 72 -13.42 18.17 -6.71
C GLU A 72 -12.27 17.75 -7.62
N PRO A 73 -12.02 16.44 -7.77
CA PRO A 73 -10.98 15.96 -8.68
C PRO A 73 -11.22 16.45 -10.12
N ASN A 74 -10.13 16.66 -10.84
CA ASN A 74 -10.15 16.96 -12.27
C ASN A 74 -9.71 15.74 -13.06
N SER A 75 -10.30 15.58 -14.26
CA SER A 75 -10.09 14.45 -15.17
C SER A 75 -10.36 13.08 -14.56
N ASN A 76 -10.67 12.09 -15.42
CA ASN A 76 -10.80 10.68 -15.06
C ASN A 76 -11.62 10.51 -13.78
N TYR A 77 -12.78 11.17 -13.77
CA TYR A 77 -13.58 11.36 -12.57
C TYR A 77 -14.30 10.05 -12.26
N ILE A 78 -13.72 9.30 -11.32
CA ILE A 78 -14.19 7.98 -10.92
C ILE A 78 -14.98 8.12 -9.64
N SER A 79 -16.25 7.74 -9.66
CA SER A 79 -17.06 7.64 -8.43
C SER A 79 -17.22 6.18 -8.01
N TYR A 80 -17.44 5.96 -6.72
CA TYR A 80 -17.54 4.60 -6.18
C TYR A 80 -18.39 4.53 -4.92
N ASP A 81 -18.94 3.35 -4.66
CA ASP A 81 -19.72 3.04 -3.45
C ASP A 81 -18.81 2.81 -2.22
N ASP A 82 -19.42 2.52 -1.08
CA ASP A 82 -18.68 2.34 0.18
C ASP A 82 -17.89 1.02 0.28
N LYS A 83 -18.05 0.15 -0.72
CA LYS A 83 -17.25 -1.06 -0.94
C LYS A 83 -16.15 -0.83 -1.97
N GLY A 84 -16.08 0.36 -2.57
CA GLY A 84 -15.13 0.66 -3.61
C GLY A 84 -15.49 0.01 -4.95
N THR A 85 -16.76 -0.25 -5.22
CA THR A 85 -17.25 -0.62 -6.57
C THR A 85 -17.46 0.66 -7.37
N TYR A 86 -17.08 0.67 -8.65
CA TYR A 86 -17.35 1.82 -9.52
C TYR A 86 -18.84 2.18 -9.49
N MET A 87 -19.14 3.47 -9.44
CA MET A 87 -20.49 4.00 -9.61
C MET A 87 -20.49 4.94 -10.79
N HIS A 88 -21.46 4.74 -11.66
CA HIS A 88 -21.64 5.62 -12.79
C HIS A 88 -22.42 6.88 -12.40
N SER A 89 -23.43 6.74 -11.55
CA SER A 89 -24.18 7.87 -10.98
C SER A 89 -23.47 8.42 -9.75
N LEU A 90 -23.36 9.74 -9.66
CA LEU A 90 -22.87 10.42 -8.46
C LEU A 90 -23.89 10.42 -7.32
N THR A 91 -25.16 10.20 -7.65
CA THR A 91 -26.21 10.10 -6.66
C THR A 91 -26.01 8.81 -5.87
N GLY A 92 -25.66 8.94 -4.59
CA GLY A 92 -25.38 7.79 -3.72
C GLY A 92 -23.93 7.29 -3.74
N ALA A 93 -23.05 7.92 -4.51
CA ALA A 93 -21.62 7.61 -4.44
C ALA A 93 -21.06 7.91 -3.04
N TYR A 94 -20.18 7.04 -2.55
CA TYR A 94 -19.48 7.20 -1.27
C TYR A 94 -18.27 8.13 -1.41
N GLY A 95 -17.49 7.94 -2.47
CA GLY A 95 -16.32 8.75 -2.76
C GLY A 95 -16.10 8.96 -4.25
N VAL A 96 -15.22 9.92 -4.54
CA VAL A 96 -14.79 10.28 -5.89
C VAL A 96 -13.28 10.43 -5.93
N SER A 97 -12.65 10.06 -7.04
CA SER A 97 -11.21 10.17 -7.26
C SER A 97 -10.87 10.69 -8.66
N GLY A 98 -9.68 11.26 -8.78
CA GLY A 98 -9.07 11.75 -10.02
C GLY A 98 -7.74 12.43 -9.71
N TYR A 99 -7.45 13.57 -10.34
CA TYR A 99 -6.17 14.26 -10.15
C TYR A 99 -6.34 15.69 -9.64
N VAL A 100 -5.31 16.20 -8.96
CA VAL A 100 -5.16 17.64 -8.71
C VAL A 100 -4.82 18.36 -10.03
N SER A 101 -5.21 19.62 -10.20
CA SER A 101 -4.84 20.44 -11.37
C SER A 101 -4.39 21.83 -10.92
N ASN A 102 -3.89 22.65 -11.85
CA ASN A 102 -3.45 24.01 -11.52
C ASN A 102 -4.58 24.91 -10.99
N ASN A 103 -5.82 24.64 -11.38
CA ASN A 103 -7.00 25.42 -10.96
C ASN A 103 -7.82 24.70 -9.87
N PHE A 104 -7.26 23.63 -9.29
CA PHE A 104 -7.94 22.79 -8.30
C PHE A 104 -8.25 23.53 -7.00
N LEU A 105 -7.36 24.43 -6.57
CA LEU A 105 -7.55 25.31 -5.43
C LEU A 105 -7.40 26.77 -5.86
N PRO A 106 -8.16 27.72 -5.26
CA PRO A 106 -7.98 29.14 -5.54
C PRO A 106 -6.56 29.63 -5.24
N SER A 107 -6.11 30.68 -5.94
CA SER A 107 -4.76 31.27 -5.91
C SER A 107 -4.27 31.87 -4.57
N GLY A 108 -4.92 31.54 -3.45
CA GLY A 108 -4.46 31.83 -2.09
C GLY A 108 -4.11 30.59 -1.26
N TYR A 109 -4.44 29.39 -1.74
CA TYR A 109 -4.21 28.14 -1.01
C TYR A 109 -2.99 27.37 -1.52
N VAL A 110 -2.73 27.43 -2.83
CA VAL A 110 -1.60 26.74 -3.48
C VAL A 110 -1.02 27.66 -4.55
N ASN A 111 0.30 27.92 -4.47
CA ASN A 111 1.03 28.79 -5.40
C ASN A 111 2.10 28.03 -6.21
N PHE A 112 2.01 26.70 -6.26
CA PHE A 112 2.95 25.85 -6.98
C PHE A 112 2.20 24.93 -7.95
N ARG A 113 2.90 24.43 -8.96
CA ARG A 113 2.37 23.41 -9.86
C ARG A 113 2.41 22.06 -9.15
N ALA A 114 1.24 21.45 -8.95
CA ALA A 114 1.10 20.20 -8.23
C ALA A 114 1.40 18.97 -9.12
N THR A 115 2.57 18.96 -9.76
CA THR A 115 3.03 17.84 -10.60
C THR A 115 4.28 17.17 -10.04
N ASP A 116 4.45 15.90 -10.40
CA ASP A 116 5.65 15.13 -10.17
C ASP A 116 6.83 15.74 -10.95
N PRO A 117 7.96 16.08 -10.30
CA PRO A 117 9.09 16.72 -10.96
C PRO A 117 9.82 15.83 -11.99
N GLU A 118 9.63 14.51 -11.94
CA GLU A 118 10.26 13.56 -12.86
C GLU A 118 9.36 13.29 -14.08
N SER A 119 8.08 13.00 -13.85
CA SER A 119 7.16 12.57 -14.92
C SER A 119 6.19 13.66 -15.41
N ASN A 120 6.17 14.82 -14.75
CA ASN A 120 5.24 15.93 -14.97
C ASN A 120 3.75 15.55 -14.89
N GLN A 121 3.43 14.44 -14.20
CA GLN A 121 2.06 14.02 -13.95
C GLN A 121 1.51 14.67 -12.68
N TYR A 122 0.22 14.98 -12.66
CA TYR A 122 -0.45 15.47 -11.46
C TYR A 122 -0.64 14.36 -10.44
N TYR A 123 -0.62 14.75 -9.17
CA TYR A 123 -0.83 13.86 -8.04
C TYR A 123 -2.27 13.35 -7.96
N GLY A 124 -2.44 12.12 -7.46
CA GLY A 124 -3.76 11.52 -7.25
C GLY A 124 -4.51 12.21 -6.11
N TYR A 125 -5.81 12.38 -6.26
CA TYR A 125 -6.69 12.98 -5.26
C TYR A 125 -8.01 12.22 -5.16
N GLY A 126 -8.54 12.10 -3.96
CA GLY A 126 -9.86 11.54 -3.71
C GLY A 126 -10.53 12.14 -2.49
N LYS A 127 -11.86 12.18 -2.49
CA LYS A 127 -12.66 12.68 -1.37
C LYS A 127 -13.95 11.90 -1.18
N LEU A 128 -14.51 11.97 0.02
CA LEU A 128 -15.89 11.55 0.27
C LEU A 128 -16.86 12.54 -0.36
N THR A 129 -17.99 12.04 -0.84
CA THR A 129 -19.05 12.89 -1.44
C THR A 129 -19.69 13.82 -0.43
N ASP A 130 -19.69 13.46 0.86
CA ASP A 130 -20.12 14.29 1.99
C ASP A 130 -19.10 15.39 2.38
N ASN A 131 -17.94 15.44 1.70
CA ASN A 131 -16.83 16.36 1.94
C ASN A 131 -16.16 16.26 3.32
N THR A 132 -16.38 15.19 4.08
CA THR A 132 -15.81 15.07 5.44
C THR A 132 -14.36 14.61 5.46
N SER A 133 -13.89 13.95 4.40
CA SER A 133 -12.53 13.41 4.31
C SER A 133 -11.98 13.44 2.89
N PHE A 134 -10.66 13.50 2.79
CA PHE A 134 -9.92 13.42 1.54
C PHE A 134 -8.58 12.69 1.71
N ASP A 135 -8.00 12.27 0.59
CA ASP A 135 -6.63 11.82 0.45
C ASP A 135 -5.96 12.47 -0.78
N VAL A 136 -4.65 12.69 -0.71
CA VAL A 136 -3.74 13.03 -1.81
C VAL A 136 -2.57 12.03 -1.83
N ALA A 137 -2.07 11.68 -3.01
CA ALA A 137 -0.97 10.73 -3.12
C ALA A 137 0.04 10.99 -4.24
N ALA A 138 1.29 10.61 -3.98
CA ALA A 138 2.40 10.58 -4.92
C ALA A 138 3.06 9.20 -4.99
N ALA A 139 3.85 8.96 -6.03
CA ALA A 139 4.77 7.82 -6.11
C ALA A 139 6.20 8.26 -5.76
N LEU A 140 6.78 7.69 -4.72
CA LEU A 140 8.15 7.98 -4.27
C LEU A 140 9.10 6.87 -4.71
N TYR A 141 10.30 7.24 -5.16
CA TYR A 141 11.36 6.29 -5.45
C TYR A 141 11.79 5.57 -4.16
N ASP A 142 11.80 4.24 -4.17
CA ASP A 142 12.28 3.43 -3.05
C ASP A 142 13.72 2.98 -3.29
N GLU A 143 14.63 3.59 -2.54
CA GLU A 143 16.06 3.29 -2.60
C GLU A 143 16.42 1.84 -2.29
N THR A 144 15.55 1.11 -1.59
CA THR A 144 15.80 -0.27 -1.17
C THR A 144 15.54 -1.25 -2.30
N THR A 145 14.45 -1.04 -3.03
CA THR A 145 14.00 -1.92 -4.12
C THR A 145 14.46 -1.44 -5.49
N GLY A 146 14.82 -0.16 -5.62
CA GLY A 146 15.06 0.48 -6.91
C GLY A 146 13.78 0.78 -7.69
N GLY A 147 12.61 0.50 -7.11
CA GLY A 147 11.29 0.79 -7.68
C GLY A 147 10.68 2.06 -7.12
N TYR A 148 9.35 2.10 -7.10
CA TYR A 148 8.58 3.18 -6.50
C TYR A 148 7.56 2.62 -5.51
N LYS A 149 7.14 3.46 -4.57
CA LYS A 149 6.10 3.16 -3.58
C LYS A 149 5.17 4.35 -3.39
N ALA A 150 3.92 4.10 -3.06
CA ALA A 150 2.94 5.15 -2.83
C ALA A 150 3.17 5.89 -1.51
N TYR A 151 2.92 7.20 -1.51
CA TYR A 151 2.92 8.06 -0.34
C TYR A 151 1.59 8.81 -0.27
N VAL A 152 0.82 8.54 0.78
CA VAL A 152 -0.56 9.02 0.94
C VAL A 152 -0.66 9.94 2.16
N ARG A 153 -1.35 11.07 1.99
CA ARG A 153 -1.69 12.01 3.06
C ARG A 153 -3.15 12.40 2.96
N GLY A 154 -3.83 12.55 4.09
CA GLY A 154 -5.25 12.83 4.10
C GLY A 154 -5.86 12.73 5.48
N THR A 155 -7.16 12.95 5.54
CA THR A 155 -7.97 12.87 6.78
C THR A 155 -8.86 11.63 6.81
N TYR A 156 -8.89 10.84 5.73
CA TYR A 156 -9.72 9.65 5.65
C TYR A 156 -9.26 8.58 6.66
N PRO A 157 -10.17 8.01 7.48
CA PRO A 157 -9.79 7.11 8.57
C PRO A 157 -9.32 5.70 8.14
N LYS A 158 -9.25 5.39 6.84
CA LYS A 158 -8.72 4.12 6.27
C LYS A 158 -9.34 2.84 6.82
N GLU A 159 -10.56 2.92 7.36
CA GLU A 159 -11.25 1.79 7.97
C GLU A 159 -11.92 0.86 6.95
N ARG A 160 -12.41 1.42 5.83
CA ARG A 160 -13.13 0.68 4.78
C ARG A 160 -12.30 0.47 3.52
N LEU A 161 -11.62 1.53 3.08
CA LEU A 161 -10.73 1.55 1.92
C LEU A 161 -9.31 1.94 2.37
N SER A 162 -8.27 1.53 1.65
CA SER A 162 -6.88 1.88 2.01
C SER A 162 -6.57 3.37 1.80
N SER A 163 -7.29 4.01 0.89
CA SER A 163 -7.38 5.46 0.67
C SER A 163 -8.63 5.76 -0.17
N LEU A 164 -8.86 7.03 -0.48
CA LEU A 164 -9.90 7.49 -1.41
C LEU A 164 -9.42 7.61 -2.87
N ILE A 165 -8.21 7.15 -3.19
CA ILE A 165 -7.59 7.33 -4.50
C ILE A 165 -7.50 5.98 -5.20
N ARG A 166 -7.99 5.88 -6.43
CA ARG A 166 -7.81 4.67 -7.26
C ARG A 166 -6.38 4.52 -7.73
N SER A 167 -5.90 3.28 -7.77
CA SER A 167 -4.62 2.97 -8.41
C SER A 167 -4.73 3.19 -9.92
N TYR A 168 -3.64 3.62 -10.56
CA TYR A 168 -3.60 3.79 -12.01
C TYR A 168 -3.57 2.45 -12.77
N SER A 169 -3.13 1.36 -12.14
CA SER A 169 -2.87 0.08 -12.81
C SER A 169 -3.79 -1.03 -12.34
N SER A 170 -4.84 -0.72 -11.58
CA SER A 170 -5.85 -1.67 -11.15
C SER A 170 -7.02 -0.94 -10.52
N SER A 171 -8.16 -1.60 -10.35
CA SER A 171 -9.27 -1.04 -9.57
C SER A 171 -9.08 -1.11 -8.05
N ASN A 172 -7.86 -1.30 -7.56
CA ASN A 172 -7.53 -1.10 -6.15
C ASN A 172 -7.56 0.38 -5.76
N PHE A 173 -7.47 0.60 -4.45
CA PHE A 173 -7.15 1.89 -3.88
C PHE A 173 -5.66 1.96 -3.55
N VAL A 174 -5.08 3.15 -3.73
CA VAL A 174 -3.70 3.44 -3.37
C VAL A 174 -3.52 3.16 -1.88
N SER A 175 -2.43 2.49 -1.51
CA SER A 175 -2.12 2.14 -0.13
C SER A 175 -0.74 2.68 0.22
N GLN A 176 -0.59 3.21 1.44
CA GLN A 176 0.68 3.74 1.92
C GLN A 176 1.81 2.70 1.78
N ASP A 177 2.91 3.11 1.18
CA ASP A 177 4.10 2.29 0.87
C ASP A 177 3.84 1.10 -0.09
N SER A 178 2.68 1.02 -0.77
CA SER A 178 2.44 0.00 -1.79
C SER A 178 3.34 0.24 -3.01
N THR A 179 4.00 -0.80 -3.51
CA THR A 179 4.80 -0.76 -4.75
C THR A 179 3.99 -1.11 -5.99
N GLU A 180 2.75 -1.56 -5.82
CA GLU A 180 1.87 -1.99 -6.90
C GLU A 180 0.72 -0.99 -7.10
N ASP A 181 0.10 -0.54 -6.01
CA ASP A 181 -1.06 0.36 -6.05
C ASP A 181 -0.59 1.82 -6.02
N LEU A 182 0.04 2.25 -7.11
CA LEU A 182 0.51 3.63 -7.25
C LEU A 182 -0.61 4.55 -7.77
N PRO A 183 -0.57 5.86 -7.45
CA PRO A 183 -1.56 6.83 -7.93
C PRO A 183 -1.40 7.20 -9.42
N TYR A 184 -0.23 6.97 -10.00
CA TYR A 184 0.12 7.18 -11.42
C TYR A 184 1.37 6.37 -11.75
N ASN A 185 1.68 6.18 -13.03
CA ASN A 185 2.91 5.51 -13.47
C ASN A 185 4.13 6.43 -13.23
N PRO A 186 5.07 6.12 -12.33
CA PRO A 186 6.17 7.03 -12.03
C PRO A 186 7.29 7.03 -13.07
N TYR A 187 7.35 6.02 -13.94
CA TYR A 187 8.44 5.84 -14.90
C TYR A 187 8.22 6.67 -16.16
N GLU A 188 6.98 6.71 -16.64
CA GLU A 188 6.62 7.41 -17.85
C GLU A 188 5.16 7.86 -17.81
N ARG A 189 4.87 8.92 -18.56
CA ARG A 189 3.52 9.44 -18.75
C ARG A 189 2.86 8.67 -19.88
N LYS A 190 2.21 7.55 -19.55
CA LYS A 190 1.44 6.76 -20.52
C LYS A 190 0.09 6.34 -19.97
N VAL A 191 -0.83 6.09 -20.89
CA VAL A 191 -2.04 5.33 -20.60
C VAL A 191 -1.73 3.87 -20.89
N SER A 192 -2.13 2.98 -20.00
CA SER A 192 -1.92 1.55 -20.13
C SER A 192 -3.15 0.78 -19.70
N ALA A 193 -3.20 -0.49 -20.06
CA ALA A 193 -4.25 -1.39 -19.62
C ALA A 193 -3.68 -2.57 -18.83
N THR A 194 -4.51 -3.20 -18.01
CA THR A 194 -4.13 -4.38 -17.22
C THR A 194 -5.31 -5.32 -17.14
N VAL A 195 -5.07 -6.64 -17.25
CA VAL A 195 -6.12 -7.62 -17.00
C VAL A 195 -6.31 -7.73 -15.49
N SER A 196 -7.39 -7.15 -14.98
CA SER A 196 -7.69 -7.11 -13.54
C SER A 196 -8.24 -8.45 -13.04
N SER A 197 -8.97 -9.17 -13.88
CA SER A 197 -9.44 -10.53 -13.60
C SER A 197 -9.83 -11.27 -14.87
N TYR A 198 -9.95 -12.60 -14.78
CA TYR A 198 -10.46 -13.41 -15.89
C TYR A 198 -10.98 -14.75 -15.39
N SER A 199 -11.82 -15.38 -16.21
CA SER A 199 -12.27 -16.75 -16.06
C SER A 199 -12.19 -17.48 -17.41
N GLY A 200 -11.82 -18.76 -17.40
CA GLY A 200 -11.62 -19.52 -18.63
C GLY A 200 -10.29 -19.23 -19.34
N THR A 201 -10.28 -19.30 -20.68
CA THR A 201 -9.07 -19.15 -21.50
C THR A 201 -8.95 -17.73 -22.03
N VAL A 202 -7.89 -17.03 -21.61
CA VAL A 202 -7.54 -15.69 -22.06
C VAL A 202 -6.08 -15.68 -22.52
N LYS A 203 -5.82 -15.06 -23.67
CA LYS A 203 -4.48 -14.88 -24.23
C LYS A 203 -4.26 -13.40 -24.49
N VAL A 204 -3.04 -12.93 -24.24
CA VAL A 204 -2.59 -11.61 -24.65
C VAL A 204 -1.36 -11.76 -25.52
N THR A 205 -1.31 -11.01 -26.62
CA THR A 205 -0.14 -10.93 -27.50
C THR A 205 0.26 -9.49 -27.75
N ASP A 206 1.56 -9.23 -27.93
CA ASP A 206 2.05 -7.93 -28.38
C ASP A 206 1.77 -7.69 -29.89
N ASP A 207 2.19 -6.53 -30.38
CA ASP A 207 2.10 -6.11 -31.78
C ASP A 207 2.89 -7.01 -32.75
N THR A 208 3.82 -7.83 -32.24
CA THR A 208 4.55 -8.85 -33.02
C THR A 208 3.88 -10.22 -32.99
N GLY A 209 2.80 -10.38 -32.20
CA GLY A 209 2.11 -11.63 -31.97
C GLY A 209 2.74 -12.52 -30.89
N ALA A 210 3.77 -12.05 -30.18
CA ALA A 210 4.40 -12.80 -29.10
C ALA A 210 3.50 -12.79 -27.86
N SER A 211 3.44 -13.93 -27.14
CA SER A 211 2.58 -14.05 -25.96
C SER A 211 3.10 -13.20 -24.80
N LEU A 212 2.21 -12.40 -24.21
CA LEU A 212 2.47 -11.60 -23.01
C LEU A 212 1.91 -12.29 -21.75
N SER A 213 2.38 -11.84 -20.58
CA SER A 213 1.80 -12.24 -19.30
C SER A 213 0.46 -11.54 -19.07
N LEU A 214 -0.56 -12.28 -18.61
CA LEU A 214 -1.85 -11.71 -18.22
C LEU A 214 -1.75 -10.74 -17.03
N THR A 215 -0.67 -10.77 -16.26
CA THR A 215 -0.46 -9.86 -15.13
C THR A 215 0.39 -8.64 -15.48
N GLY A 216 0.82 -8.52 -16.74
CA GLY A 216 1.63 -7.40 -17.22
C GLY A 216 0.80 -6.15 -17.52
N GLU A 217 1.52 -5.04 -17.69
CA GLU A 217 0.97 -3.82 -18.26
C GLU A 217 0.89 -3.97 -19.78
N LEU A 218 -0.28 -3.69 -20.33
CA LEU A 218 -0.58 -3.74 -21.77
C LEU A 218 -0.45 -2.36 -22.38
N ASN A 219 0.10 -2.31 -23.58
CA ASN A 219 0.42 -1.10 -24.31
C ASN A 219 -0.37 -1.04 -25.63
N SER A 220 -0.20 0.08 -26.32
CA SER A 220 -0.75 0.26 -27.67
C SER A 220 -0.22 -0.82 -28.62
N GLY A 221 -1.10 -1.44 -29.40
CA GLY A 221 -0.79 -2.53 -30.33
C GLY A 221 -1.02 -3.94 -29.75
N ASP A 222 -1.13 -4.07 -28.42
CA ASP A 222 -1.39 -5.37 -27.81
C ASP A 222 -2.81 -5.87 -28.14
N THR A 223 -2.95 -7.18 -28.31
CA THR A 223 -4.21 -7.86 -28.61
C THR A 223 -4.60 -8.80 -27.48
N ILE A 224 -5.86 -8.71 -27.05
CA ILE A 224 -6.48 -9.59 -26.07
C ILE A 224 -7.46 -10.52 -26.78
N THR A 225 -7.29 -11.83 -26.59
CA THR A 225 -8.19 -12.87 -27.08
C THR A 225 -8.84 -13.61 -25.92
N VAL A 226 -10.16 -13.59 -25.86
CA VAL A 226 -10.96 -14.31 -24.86
C VAL A 226 -11.76 -15.40 -25.55
N ALA A 227 -11.54 -16.65 -25.18
CA ALA A 227 -12.23 -17.79 -25.81
C ALA A 227 -13.74 -17.75 -25.53
N THR A 228 -14.52 -18.44 -26.37
CA THR A 228 -15.97 -18.57 -26.19
C THR A 228 -16.33 -19.12 -24.80
N GLY A 229 -17.25 -18.45 -24.11
CA GLY A 229 -17.67 -18.76 -22.74
C GLY A 229 -16.67 -18.37 -21.65
N SER A 230 -15.53 -17.80 -22.01
CA SER A 230 -14.56 -17.20 -21.08
C SER A 230 -14.85 -15.71 -20.88
N THR A 231 -14.31 -15.13 -19.82
CA THR A 231 -14.45 -13.68 -19.54
C THR A 231 -13.12 -13.07 -19.10
N ALA A 232 -12.89 -11.80 -19.42
CA ALA A 232 -11.78 -11.02 -18.89
C ALA A 232 -12.27 -9.62 -18.51
N LEU A 233 -11.79 -9.09 -17.39
CA LEU A 233 -11.97 -7.70 -17.01
C LEU A 233 -10.65 -6.97 -17.23
N LEU A 234 -10.69 -5.90 -18.01
CA LEU A 234 -9.55 -5.03 -18.29
C LEU A 234 -9.76 -3.71 -17.55
N HIS A 235 -8.70 -3.19 -16.95
CA HIS A 235 -8.66 -1.87 -16.33
C HIS A 235 -7.66 -1.00 -17.09
N ILE A 236 -8.12 0.15 -17.57
CA ILE A 236 -7.30 1.17 -18.24
C ILE A 236 -6.95 2.26 -17.23
N SER A 237 -5.74 2.79 -17.29
CA SER A 237 -5.23 3.76 -16.32
C SER A 237 -5.92 5.11 -16.33
N ASP A 238 -6.79 5.36 -17.31
CA ASP A 238 -7.69 6.51 -17.32
C ASP A 238 -8.95 6.27 -16.45
N GLY A 239 -9.07 5.09 -15.82
CA GLY A 239 -10.18 4.70 -14.97
C GLY A 239 -11.23 3.86 -15.67
N SER A 240 -11.13 3.64 -16.99
CA SER A 240 -12.09 2.83 -17.73
C SER A 240 -11.98 1.35 -17.36
N GLU A 241 -13.12 0.68 -17.21
CA GLU A 241 -13.20 -0.77 -17.02
C GLU A 241 -13.89 -1.41 -18.22
N LEU A 242 -13.35 -2.53 -18.72
CA LEU A 242 -13.90 -3.25 -19.86
C LEU A 242 -14.11 -4.73 -19.53
N SER A 243 -15.34 -5.21 -19.69
CA SER A 243 -15.71 -6.62 -19.63
C SER A 243 -15.66 -7.22 -21.03
N LEU A 244 -14.80 -8.22 -21.22
CA LEU A 244 -14.56 -8.92 -22.47
C LEU A 244 -15.11 -10.35 -22.35
N GLY A 245 -15.73 -10.83 -23.42
CA GLY A 245 -16.12 -12.22 -23.56
C GLY A 245 -17.51 -12.38 -24.15
N SER A 246 -17.73 -13.48 -24.85
CA SER A 246 -19.02 -13.81 -25.47
C SER A 246 -19.33 -15.29 -25.24
N THR A 247 -20.62 -15.60 -25.07
CA THR A 247 -21.09 -16.98 -24.97
C THR A 247 -21.19 -17.69 -26.33
N THR A 248 -21.16 -16.92 -27.43
CA THR A 248 -21.40 -17.43 -28.79
C THR A 248 -20.19 -17.37 -29.70
N SER A 249 -19.18 -16.56 -29.38
CA SER A 249 -17.94 -16.43 -30.16
C SER A 249 -16.75 -16.13 -29.25
N GLU A 250 -15.54 -16.22 -29.79
CA GLU A 250 -14.38 -15.59 -29.15
C GLU A 250 -14.49 -14.06 -29.21
N THR A 251 -13.81 -13.37 -28.30
CA THR A 251 -13.63 -11.91 -28.33
C THR A 251 -12.18 -11.58 -28.66
N ILE A 252 -11.96 -10.73 -29.66
CA ILE A 252 -10.63 -10.25 -30.07
C ILE A 252 -10.63 -8.72 -30.03
N LEU A 253 -9.89 -8.15 -29.08
CA LEU A 253 -9.77 -6.71 -28.86
C LEU A 253 -8.30 -6.28 -29.01
N GLU A 254 -8.04 -5.32 -29.89
CA GLU A 254 -6.73 -4.69 -30.05
C GLU A 254 -6.73 -3.29 -29.41
N LEU A 255 -5.66 -2.96 -28.68
CA LEU A 255 -5.47 -1.67 -28.03
C LEU A 255 -4.82 -0.68 -29.01
N THR A 256 -5.56 -0.12 -29.97
CA THR A 256 -4.95 0.64 -31.08
C THR A 256 -4.27 1.94 -30.68
N SER A 257 -4.79 2.66 -29.68
CA SER A 257 -4.14 3.85 -29.11
C SER A 257 -4.37 3.93 -27.61
N LEU A 258 -3.30 3.96 -26.82
CA LEU A 258 -3.31 4.27 -25.39
C LEU A 258 -2.30 5.37 -25.08
N LYS A 259 -2.75 6.62 -24.93
CA LYS A 259 -1.86 7.75 -24.60
C LYS A 259 -2.60 8.87 -23.88
N TYR A 260 -1.86 9.76 -23.24
CA TYR A 260 -2.41 11.07 -22.85
C TYR A 260 -2.38 12.02 -24.06
N SER A 261 -3.43 12.80 -24.26
CA SER A 261 -3.52 13.83 -25.31
C SER A 261 -2.85 15.14 -24.89
N ASP A 262 -2.67 15.37 -23.58
CA ASP A 262 -2.05 16.56 -23.04
C ASP A 262 -0.61 16.33 -22.55
N ASP A 263 0.05 17.42 -22.14
CA ASP A 263 1.38 17.38 -21.53
C ASP A 263 1.39 16.94 -20.06
N ASN A 264 0.26 16.43 -19.59
CA ASN A 264 0.04 15.96 -18.23
C ASN A 264 -0.77 14.64 -18.30
N ASN A 265 -1.37 14.23 -17.19
CA ASN A 265 -2.25 13.06 -17.10
C ASN A 265 -3.73 13.48 -16.96
N LEU A 266 -4.14 14.60 -17.56
CA LEU A 266 -5.50 15.12 -17.45
C LEU A 266 -6.39 14.80 -18.65
N ALA A 267 -5.84 14.40 -19.79
CA ALA A 267 -6.69 14.00 -20.90
C ALA A 267 -6.15 12.73 -21.56
N SER A 268 -6.97 11.68 -21.59
CA SER A 268 -6.59 10.38 -22.18
C SER A 268 -7.16 10.24 -23.59
N LYS A 269 -6.42 9.55 -24.46
CA LYS A 269 -6.89 9.06 -25.74
C LYS A 269 -6.78 7.55 -25.77
N VAL A 270 -7.93 6.90 -25.65
CA VAL A 270 -8.12 5.45 -25.67
C VAL A 270 -8.89 5.10 -26.92
N GLN A 271 -8.26 4.39 -27.85
CA GLN A 271 -8.90 3.85 -29.04
C GLN A 271 -8.66 2.35 -29.07
N LEU A 272 -9.73 1.60 -29.36
CA LEU A 272 -9.74 0.15 -29.31
C LEU A 272 -10.37 -0.38 -30.60
N LEU A 273 -9.90 -1.54 -31.09
CA LEU A 273 -10.47 -2.23 -32.24
C LEU A 273 -11.02 -3.58 -31.82
N LEU A 274 -12.35 -3.72 -31.89
CA LEU A 274 -13.04 -4.99 -31.67
C LEU A 274 -13.21 -5.70 -33.01
N SER A 275 -12.41 -6.74 -33.23
CA SER A 275 -12.46 -7.54 -34.47
C SER A 275 -13.56 -8.60 -34.44
N LEU A 276 -13.85 -9.16 -33.27
CA LEU A 276 -14.85 -10.21 -33.09
C LEU A 276 -15.31 -10.24 -31.62
N GLY A 277 -16.55 -10.66 -31.37
CA GLY A 277 -17.09 -10.94 -30.04
C GLY A 277 -17.77 -9.75 -29.39
N GLU A 278 -17.63 -9.61 -28.08
CA GLU A 278 -18.34 -8.61 -27.30
C GLU A 278 -17.45 -7.95 -26.24
N VAL A 279 -17.61 -6.64 -26.12
CA VAL A 279 -16.99 -5.75 -25.12
C VAL A 279 -18.09 -4.92 -24.47
N TRP A 280 -18.08 -4.84 -23.14
CA TRP A 280 -18.80 -3.83 -22.37
C TRP A 280 -17.82 -2.90 -21.68
N THR A 281 -18.13 -1.62 -21.65
CA THR A 281 -17.25 -0.58 -21.15
C THR A 281 -17.96 0.33 -20.18
N GLU A 282 -17.28 0.65 -19.09
CA GLU A 282 -17.59 1.74 -18.18
C GLU A 282 -16.54 2.83 -18.34
N ALA A 283 -16.84 3.85 -19.15
CA ALA A 283 -15.94 4.98 -19.34
C ALA A 283 -16.22 6.04 -18.26
N PRO A 284 -15.22 6.50 -17.48
CA PRO A 284 -15.42 7.45 -16.40
C PRO A 284 -15.91 8.81 -16.92
N HIS A 285 -16.51 9.58 -16.01
CA HIS A 285 -17.00 10.91 -16.34
C HIS A 285 -15.85 11.87 -16.58
N LEU A 286 -16.10 12.83 -17.46
CA LEU A 286 -15.32 14.04 -17.55
C LEU A 286 -16.06 15.14 -16.80
N ARG A 287 -15.33 15.97 -16.07
CA ARG A 287 -15.93 16.99 -15.22
C ARG A 287 -15.88 18.38 -15.85
N THR A 288 -14.82 18.66 -16.59
CA THR A 288 -14.46 20.03 -17.01
C THR A 288 -14.35 20.15 -18.52
N GLU A 289 -14.49 21.36 -19.04
CA GLU A 289 -14.24 21.66 -20.46
C GLU A 289 -12.77 21.38 -20.85
N THR A 290 -11.82 21.45 -19.92
CA THR A 290 -10.42 21.02 -20.16
C THR A 290 -10.28 19.53 -20.41
N ASP A 291 -11.27 18.73 -20.00
CA ASP A 291 -11.30 17.30 -20.31
C ASP A 291 -11.77 17.04 -21.76
N SER A 292 -12.22 18.06 -22.52
CA SER A 292 -12.74 17.93 -23.89
C SER A 292 -11.74 17.35 -24.90
N GLU A 293 -10.45 17.33 -24.56
CA GLU A 293 -9.42 16.67 -25.37
C GLU A 293 -9.37 15.14 -25.17
N SER A 294 -10.07 14.61 -24.16
CA SER A 294 -10.06 13.18 -23.87
C SER A 294 -11.02 12.42 -24.79
N ASP A 295 -10.54 11.37 -25.46
CA ASP A 295 -11.28 10.56 -26.44
C ASP A 295 -11.28 9.07 -26.05
N PHE A 296 -12.46 8.46 -25.91
CA PHE A 296 -12.60 7.01 -25.76
C PHE A 296 -13.45 6.47 -26.89
N SER A 297 -12.90 5.55 -27.68
CA SER A 297 -13.63 4.93 -28.77
C SER A 297 -13.36 3.44 -28.90
N ILE A 298 -14.41 2.71 -29.25
CA ILE A 298 -14.34 1.33 -29.71
C ILE A 298 -14.77 1.31 -31.17
N GLN A 299 -13.84 0.87 -32.01
CA GLN A 299 -14.03 0.73 -33.45
C GLN A 299 -14.25 -0.74 -33.79
N THR A 300 -15.08 -0.97 -34.80
CA THR A 300 -15.18 -2.22 -35.57
C THR A 300 -14.84 -1.92 -37.03
N ASP A 301 -15.00 -2.85 -37.94
CA ASP A 301 -14.89 -2.56 -39.38
C ASP A 301 -16.10 -1.79 -39.95
N SER A 302 -17.25 -1.76 -39.25
CA SER A 302 -18.49 -1.16 -39.75
C SER A 302 -18.99 0.05 -38.95
N ALA A 303 -18.51 0.25 -37.72
CA ALA A 303 -18.93 1.36 -36.87
C ALA A 303 -17.85 1.80 -35.87
N VAL A 304 -17.96 3.04 -35.43
CA VAL A 304 -17.24 3.60 -34.28
C VAL A 304 -18.25 4.00 -33.22
N ALA A 305 -17.97 3.61 -31.98
CA ALA A 305 -18.68 4.05 -30.79
C ALA A 305 -17.73 4.90 -29.94
N ALA A 306 -17.99 6.20 -29.86
CA ALA A 306 -17.15 7.17 -29.14
C ALA A 306 -17.92 7.80 -27.98
N VAL A 307 -17.27 7.91 -26.82
CA VAL A 307 -17.92 8.33 -25.58
C VAL A 307 -17.00 9.08 -24.65
N ARG A 308 -17.63 9.70 -23.63
CA ARG A 308 -17.11 9.85 -22.27
C ARG A 308 -18.25 9.80 -21.25
N GLY A 309 -17.99 9.37 -20.02
CA GLY A 309 -19.02 9.27 -18.97
C GLY A 309 -20.20 8.41 -19.40
N THR A 310 -19.94 7.24 -20.00
CA THR A 310 -20.95 6.39 -20.61
C THR A 310 -20.71 4.92 -20.29
N VAL A 311 -21.80 4.17 -20.08
CA VAL A 311 -21.78 2.70 -19.98
C VAL A 311 -22.40 2.13 -21.24
N PHE A 312 -21.60 1.41 -22.04
CA PHE A 312 -22.02 0.92 -23.34
C PHE A 312 -21.35 -0.41 -23.71
N GLY A 313 -21.98 -1.15 -24.61
CA GLY A 313 -21.50 -2.39 -25.18
C GLY A 313 -21.32 -2.28 -26.68
N VAL A 314 -20.29 -2.94 -27.21
CA VAL A 314 -20.06 -3.13 -28.64
C VAL A 314 -19.92 -4.63 -28.86
N SER A 315 -20.65 -5.17 -29.83
CA SER A 315 -20.49 -6.54 -30.26
C SER A 315 -20.32 -6.63 -31.76
N ARG A 316 -19.50 -7.59 -32.20
CA ARG A 316 -19.16 -7.86 -33.58
C ARG A 316 -19.35 -9.34 -33.86
N SER A 317 -20.29 -9.68 -34.73
CA SER A 317 -20.59 -11.07 -35.10
C SER A 317 -19.53 -11.66 -36.03
N ASN A 318 -19.60 -12.95 -36.30
CA ASN A 318 -18.81 -13.59 -37.37
C ASN A 318 -19.32 -13.26 -38.79
N THR A 319 -20.53 -12.70 -38.95
CA THR A 319 -21.16 -12.43 -40.26
C THR A 319 -20.80 -11.08 -40.84
N GLY A 320 -20.32 -10.12 -40.05
CA GLY A 320 -20.20 -8.74 -40.53
C GLY A 320 -20.86 -7.70 -39.65
N GLU A 321 -21.73 -8.15 -38.75
CA GLU A 321 -22.68 -7.27 -38.07
C GLU A 321 -22.08 -6.72 -36.79
N THR A 322 -22.16 -5.39 -36.65
CA THR A 322 -21.89 -4.67 -35.42
C THR A 322 -23.21 -4.31 -34.76
N ALA A 323 -23.23 -4.46 -33.44
CA ALA A 323 -24.32 -3.99 -32.59
C ALA A 323 -23.76 -3.12 -31.46
N LEU A 324 -24.43 -2.00 -31.21
CA LEU A 324 -24.10 -1.04 -30.17
C LEU A 324 -25.20 -1.05 -29.12
N SER A 325 -24.83 -1.06 -27.84
CA SER A 325 -25.77 -1.06 -26.72
C SER A 325 -25.42 0.09 -25.79
N LEU A 326 -26.38 0.93 -25.43
CA LEU A 326 -26.18 2.04 -24.50
C LEU A 326 -27.00 1.77 -23.23
N ALA A 327 -26.31 1.67 -22.09
CA ALA A 327 -26.92 1.48 -20.78
C ALA A 327 -27.15 2.81 -20.06
N SER A 328 -26.19 3.72 -20.13
CA SER A 328 -26.24 5.02 -19.46
C SER A 328 -25.36 6.04 -20.16
N GLY A 329 -25.81 7.28 -20.22
CA GLY A 329 -25.06 8.41 -20.77
C GLY A 329 -25.44 8.75 -22.21
N LYS A 330 -24.45 9.26 -22.96
CA LYS A 330 -24.58 9.68 -24.36
C LYS A 330 -23.43 9.08 -25.17
N LEU A 331 -23.78 8.33 -26.20
CA LEU A 331 -22.83 7.61 -27.05
C LEU A 331 -22.87 8.17 -28.47
N GLU A 332 -21.77 8.73 -28.94
CA GLU A 332 -21.58 9.12 -30.34
C GLU A 332 -21.31 7.89 -31.18
N VAL A 333 -22.01 7.79 -32.31
CA VAL A 333 -21.94 6.62 -33.18
C VAL A 333 -21.75 7.06 -34.61
N ASP A 334 -20.73 6.51 -35.26
CA ASP A 334 -20.43 6.74 -36.67
C ASP A 334 -20.40 5.42 -37.42
N LYS A 335 -20.80 5.44 -38.69
CA LYS A 335 -20.66 4.31 -39.61
C LYS A 335 -19.32 4.38 -40.33
N ILE A 336 -18.67 3.24 -40.51
CA ILE A 336 -17.49 3.12 -41.37
C ILE A 336 -17.93 2.60 -42.74
N ILE A 337 -17.58 3.36 -43.79
CA ILE A 337 -17.74 2.95 -45.19
C ILE A 337 -16.44 2.25 -45.61
N SER A 338 -16.53 1.22 -46.46
CA SER A 338 -15.37 0.42 -46.86
C SER A 338 -14.19 1.29 -47.34
N GLY A 339 -13.08 1.29 -46.58
CA GLY A 339 -11.86 2.05 -46.87
C GLY A 339 -11.94 3.56 -46.61
N GLY A 340 -13.00 4.05 -45.95
CA GLY A 340 -13.23 5.46 -45.64
C GLY A 340 -13.01 5.83 -44.17
N ASN A 341 -13.00 7.13 -43.90
CA ASN A 341 -13.09 7.65 -42.53
C ASN A 341 -14.50 7.38 -41.95
N PRO A 342 -14.64 7.31 -40.62
CA PRO A 342 -15.96 7.28 -39.98
C PRO A 342 -16.81 8.45 -40.46
N VAL A 343 -18.08 8.17 -40.77
CA VAL A 343 -19.07 9.18 -41.15
C VAL A 343 -20.31 9.09 -40.26
N PRO A 344 -20.89 10.23 -39.87
CA PRO A 344 -22.15 10.26 -39.11
C PRO A 344 -23.29 9.59 -39.89
N PHE A 345 -24.25 9.04 -39.17
CA PHE A 345 -25.50 8.56 -39.78
C PHE A 345 -26.28 9.76 -40.34
N THR A 346 -26.68 9.71 -41.61
CA THR A 346 -27.44 10.77 -42.28
C THR A 346 -28.96 10.55 -42.20
N GLN A 347 -29.77 11.56 -42.51
CA GLN A 347 -31.25 11.51 -42.45
C GLN A 347 -31.93 10.43 -43.30
N GLU A 348 -31.21 9.76 -44.21
CA GLU A 348 -31.74 8.59 -44.92
C GLU A 348 -31.76 7.32 -44.04
N PHE A 349 -31.22 7.42 -42.82
CA PHE A 349 -31.33 6.44 -41.76
C PHE A 349 -32.69 6.55 -41.06
N PHE A 350 -33.56 5.56 -41.25
CA PHE A 350 -34.85 5.45 -40.56
C PHE A 350 -34.79 4.32 -39.54
N PRO A 351 -34.37 4.57 -38.29
CA PRO A 351 -34.50 3.57 -37.24
C PRO A 351 -35.98 3.25 -37.03
N THR A 352 -36.31 1.97 -36.82
CA THR A 352 -37.69 1.51 -36.58
C THR A 352 -38.32 2.11 -35.32
N ALA A 353 -37.51 2.63 -34.39
CA ALA A 353 -37.91 3.43 -33.25
C ALA A 353 -37.01 4.68 -33.11
N THR A 354 -37.58 5.85 -32.87
CA THR A 354 -36.82 7.11 -32.72
C THR A 354 -36.44 7.43 -31.27
N GLU A 355 -36.94 6.68 -30.29
CA GLU A 355 -36.66 6.99 -28.88
C GLU A 355 -35.19 6.73 -28.55
N GLY A 356 -34.47 7.82 -28.29
CA GLY A 356 -33.08 7.82 -27.83
C GLY A 356 -32.00 7.66 -28.90
N PHE A 357 -32.33 7.70 -30.20
CA PHE A 357 -31.35 7.95 -31.27
C PHE A 357 -31.55 9.35 -31.85
N VAL A 358 -30.51 10.18 -31.84
CA VAL A 358 -30.57 11.61 -32.21
C VAL A 358 -29.54 11.89 -33.30
N ILE A 359 -29.98 12.50 -34.40
CA ILE A 359 -29.09 13.08 -35.42
C ILE A 359 -29.12 14.60 -35.23
N ASP A 360 -27.99 15.17 -34.84
CA ASP A 360 -27.83 16.62 -34.63
C ASP A 360 -26.76 17.16 -35.58
N GLY A 361 -27.20 17.71 -36.72
CA GLY A 361 -26.32 18.23 -37.75
C GLY A 361 -25.42 17.15 -38.36
N SER A 362 -24.12 17.21 -38.04
CA SER A 362 -23.08 16.29 -38.51
C SER A 362 -22.68 15.27 -37.45
N GLN A 363 -23.53 14.98 -36.48
CA GLN A 363 -23.24 14.01 -35.43
C GLN A 363 -24.47 13.14 -35.17
N SER A 364 -24.22 11.87 -34.86
CA SER A 364 -25.26 10.90 -34.50
C SER A 364 -24.98 10.33 -33.12
N TYR A 365 -26.02 10.26 -32.29
CA TYR A 365 -25.90 9.85 -30.90
C TYR A 365 -27.00 8.88 -30.49
N MET A 366 -26.64 7.93 -29.63
CA MET A 366 -27.55 7.25 -28.73
C MET A 366 -27.59 8.02 -27.40
N VAL A 367 -28.77 8.23 -26.83
CA VAL A 367 -28.99 8.92 -25.55
C VAL A 367 -30.02 8.17 -24.73
N VAL A 368 -29.63 7.73 -23.54
CA VAL A 368 -30.56 7.16 -22.55
C VAL A 368 -31.09 8.31 -21.70
N THR A 369 -32.39 8.59 -21.78
CA THR A 369 -33.06 9.66 -21.01
C THR A 369 -33.61 9.18 -19.67
N ASP A 370 -33.75 7.88 -19.49
CA ASP A 370 -34.15 7.20 -18.25
C ASP A 370 -33.26 5.96 -18.07
N GLU A 371 -32.52 5.89 -16.96
CA GLU A 371 -31.59 4.79 -16.65
C GLU A 371 -32.26 3.40 -16.66
N ASN A 372 -33.59 3.33 -16.62
CA ASN A 372 -34.35 2.07 -16.72
C ASN A 372 -34.60 1.59 -18.16
N HIS A 373 -34.25 2.38 -19.18
CA HIS A 373 -34.56 2.11 -20.59
C HIS A 373 -33.28 2.14 -21.45
N PRO A 374 -32.43 1.11 -21.36
CA PRO A 374 -31.26 1.01 -22.21
C PRO A 374 -31.64 0.72 -23.67
N ILE A 375 -30.79 1.14 -24.59
CA ILE A 375 -31.09 1.16 -26.03
C ILE A 375 -30.08 0.28 -26.77
N LYS A 376 -30.53 -0.49 -27.75
CA LYS A 376 -29.69 -1.26 -28.66
C LYS A 376 -29.84 -0.80 -30.10
N LEU A 377 -28.74 -0.75 -30.84
CA LEU A 377 -28.67 -0.52 -32.27
C LEU A 377 -28.05 -1.77 -32.92
N ASP A 378 -28.84 -2.59 -33.60
CA ASP A 378 -28.43 -3.89 -34.16
C ASP A 378 -28.34 -3.90 -35.69
N GLY A 379 -27.38 -4.67 -36.22
CA GLY A 379 -27.31 -4.96 -37.66
C GLY A 379 -26.54 -3.94 -38.50
N ILE A 380 -25.55 -3.27 -37.91
CA ILE A 380 -24.67 -2.34 -38.64
C ILE A 380 -23.67 -3.15 -39.47
N ILE A 381 -23.84 -3.16 -40.79
CA ILE A 381 -22.95 -3.85 -41.75
C ILE A 381 -22.32 -2.81 -42.69
N VAL A 382 -21.08 -3.04 -43.09
CA VAL A 382 -20.40 -2.27 -44.15
C VAL A 382 -21.24 -2.30 -45.44
N ASP A 383 -21.49 -1.14 -46.03
CA ASP A 383 -22.15 -0.97 -47.34
C ASP A 383 -23.57 -1.55 -47.51
N SER A 384 -24.26 -1.97 -46.44
CA SER A 384 -25.68 -2.37 -46.51
C SER A 384 -26.63 -1.20 -46.19
N PRO A 385 -27.67 -0.95 -47.03
CA PRO A 385 -28.76 -0.02 -46.73
C PRO A 385 -29.90 -0.68 -45.93
N GLY A 386 -29.66 -1.83 -45.30
CA GLY A 386 -30.68 -2.60 -44.57
C GLY A 386 -31.29 -1.87 -43.36
N LEU A 387 -32.49 -2.32 -42.97
CA LEU A 387 -33.16 -1.89 -41.74
C LEU A 387 -32.29 -2.29 -40.53
N ILE A 388 -31.96 -1.31 -39.70
CA ILE A 388 -31.28 -1.50 -38.41
C ILE A 388 -32.39 -1.58 -37.36
N ASP A 389 -32.41 -2.68 -36.60
CA ASP A 389 -33.42 -2.87 -35.57
C ASP A 389 -32.97 -2.16 -34.27
N ILE A 390 -33.92 -1.49 -33.62
CA ILE A 390 -33.73 -0.90 -32.30
C ILE A 390 -34.60 -1.67 -31.33
N ALA A 391 -33.95 -2.49 -30.50
CA ALA A 391 -34.61 -3.29 -29.48
C ALA A 391 -34.27 -2.76 -28.08
N PRO A 392 -35.22 -2.72 -27.14
CA PRO A 392 -34.91 -2.49 -25.74
C PRO A 392 -34.09 -3.65 -25.18
N ILE A 393 -33.10 -3.34 -24.35
CA ILE A 393 -32.37 -4.33 -23.54
C ILE A 393 -33.00 -4.30 -22.14
N THR A 394 -32.99 -5.41 -21.39
CA THR A 394 -33.41 -5.34 -19.99
C THR A 394 -32.26 -4.87 -19.09
N PRO A 395 -32.49 -4.08 -18.03
CA PRO A 395 -31.45 -3.76 -17.05
C PRO A 395 -30.72 -5.00 -16.51
N SER A 396 -31.44 -6.12 -16.36
CA SER A 396 -30.85 -7.41 -15.96
C SER A 396 -29.86 -8.00 -16.98
N ASP A 397 -30.06 -7.78 -18.28
CA ASP A 397 -29.09 -8.21 -19.29
C ASP A 397 -27.77 -7.44 -19.14
N ILE A 398 -27.87 -6.14 -18.83
CA ILE A 398 -26.71 -5.28 -18.61
C ILE A 398 -25.98 -5.68 -17.34
N GLU A 399 -26.69 -5.86 -16.22
CA GLU A 399 -26.10 -6.35 -14.97
C GLU A 399 -25.44 -7.74 -15.13
N ASN A 400 -25.98 -8.59 -16.00
CA ASN A 400 -25.39 -9.90 -16.27
C ASN A 400 -24.16 -9.84 -17.20
N LYS A 401 -24.06 -8.84 -18.06
CA LYS A 401 -22.90 -8.64 -18.96
C LYS A 401 -21.79 -7.83 -18.31
N ILE A 402 -22.18 -6.85 -17.51
CA ILE A 402 -21.35 -6.14 -16.54
C ILE A 402 -21.51 -6.84 -15.20
N GLN A 403 -21.19 -8.14 -15.13
CA GLN A 403 -21.17 -8.82 -13.83
C GLN A 403 -20.06 -8.20 -12.98
N ARG A 404 -20.47 -7.20 -12.21
CA ARG A 404 -19.68 -6.66 -11.12
C ARG A 404 -19.68 -7.73 -10.04
N PRO A 405 -18.56 -8.41 -9.78
CA PRO A 405 -18.32 -8.90 -8.43
C PRO A 405 -18.78 -7.84 -7.39
N PRO A 406 -19.36 -8.24 -6.24
CA PRO A 406 -19.85 -7.32 -5.21
C PRO A 406 -18.75 -6.52 -4.51
N PHE A 407 -17.49 -6.78 -4.87
CA PHE A 407 -16.30 -5.98 -4.66
C PHE A 407 -15.64 -5.86 -6.03
N SER A 408 -15.14 -4.69 -6.45
CA SER A 408 -14.47 -4.59 -7.76
C SER A 408 -13.44 -5.72 -7.90
N LEU A 409 -13.45 -6.45 -9.02
CA LEU A 409 -12.58 -7.63 -9.22
C LEU A 409 -11.09 -7.26 -9.24
N GLY A 410 -10.77 -5.97 -9.23
CA GLY A 410 -9.43 -5.47 -8.98
C GLY A 410 -9.09 -5.25 -7.52
N TYR A 411 -9.93 -5.60 -6.53
CA TYR A 411 -9.49 -5.73 -5.13
C TYR A 411 -8.47 -6.87 -5.05
N ARG A 412 -7.20 -6.51 -4.96
CA ARG A 412 -6.13 -7.46 -4.65
C ARG A 412 -6.16 -7.71 -3.14
N PRO A 413 -6.47 -8.94 -2.70
CA PRO A 413 -6.54 -9.23 -1.28
C PRO A 413 -5.15 -9.05 -0.68
N LYS A 414 -5.01 -8.11 0.25
CA LYS A 414 -3.74 -7.87 0.93
C LYS A 414 -3.65 -8.71 2.18
N ALA A 415 -2.61 -9.53 2.28
CA ALA A 415 -2.31 -10.26 3.50
C ALA A 415 -1.86 -9.26 4.58
N GLU A 416 -2.74 -9.00 5.55
CA GLU A 416 -2.46 -8.24 6.76
C GLU A 416 -1.43 -8.95 7.64
N SER A 417 -1.51 -10.27 7.72
CA SER A 417 -0.49 -11.08 8.39
C SER A 417 -0.36 -12.45 7.75
N ILE A 418 0.86 -12.99 7.86
CA ILE A 418 1.20 -14.32 7.39
C ILE A 418 1.96 -15.01 8.50
N SER A 419 1.40 -16.11 9.01
CA SER A 419 2.10 -16.96 9.97
C SER A 419 2.23 -18.39 9.45
N PHE A 420 3.29 -19.06 9.88
CA PHE A 420 3.55 -20.46 9.58
C PHE A 420 3.56 -21.21 10.91
N THR A 421 2.98 -22.41 10.99
CA THR A 421 3.04 -23.32 12.16
C THR A 421 3.59 -24.71 11.80
N ARG A 422 4.73 -25.11 12.39
CA ARG A 422 5.44 -26.35 12.04
C ARG A 422 4.95 -27.40 13.00
N THR A 423 4.41 -28.47 12.45
CA THR A 423 4.11 -29.66 13.24
C THR A 423 5.35 -30.54 13.25
N THR A 424 5.86 -30.84 14.45
CA THR A 424 7.10 -31.59 14.65
C THR A 424 6.83 -33.09 14.55
N ASN A 425 6.60 -33.60 13.34
CA ASN A 425 6.73 -35.04 13.11
C ASN A 425 8.22 -35.35 12.88
N LYS A 426 8.82 -36.03 13.87
CA LYS A 426 10.26 -36.37 13.93
C LYS A 426 10.69 -37.48 12.96
N GLN A 427 9.79 -38.01 12.13
CA GLN A 427 10.10 -39.10 11.21
C GLN A 427 9.54 -38.81 9.81
N ALA A 428 10.41 -39.02 8.81
CA ALA A 428 10.23 -38.90 7.37
C ALA A 428 10.34 -37.48 6.78
N SER A 429 10.77 -37.46 5.52
CA SER A 429 11.15 -36.39 4.58
C SER A 429 10.13 -35.26 4.33
N HIS A 430 9.18 -35.08 5.23
CA HIS A 430 8.00 -34.24 5.09
C HIS A 430 7.94 -33.22 6.24
N LEU A 431 7.92 -31.92 5.91
CA LEU A 431 7.61 -30.87 6.86
C LEU A 431 6.15 -30.45 6.64
N LEU A 432 5.29 -30.77 7.61
CA LEU A 432 3.93 -30.26 7.65
C LEU A 432 3.93 -28.87 8.29
N GLY A 433 3.45 -27.88 7.53
CA GLY A 433 3.31 -26.49 7.96
C GLY A 433 1.86 -26.02 7.82
N THR A 434 1.36 -25.23 8.77
CA THR A 434 0.10 -24.49 8.61
C THR A 434 0.40 -23.06 8.21
N LEU A 435 -0.04 -22.62 7.04
CA LEU A 435 -0.01 -21.23 6.61
C LEU A 435 -1.32 -20.57 7.06
N ALA A 436 -1.23 -19.50 7.86
CA ALA A 436 -2.35 -18.63 8.16
C ALA A 436 -2.17 -17.30 7.43
N VAL A 437 -3.14 -16.92 6.60
CA VAL A 437 -3.17 -15.61 5.94
C VAL A 437 -4.39 -14.87 6.42
N MET A 438 -4.18 -13.68 6.99
CA MET A 438 -5.26 -12.79 7.40
C MET A 438 -5.43 -11.71 6.33
N PHE A 439 -6.64 -11.52 5.81
CA PHE A 439 -6.94 -10.50 4.80
C PHE A 439 -8.37 -9.97 4.98
N TYR A 440 -8.66 -8.78 4.48
CA TYR A 440 -10.01 -8.23 4.49
C TYR A 440 -10.83 -8.83 3.33
N ASN A 441 -12.02 -9.35 3.65
CA ASN A 441 -12.98 -9.86 2.69
C ASN A 441 -14.00 -8.78 2.34
N PRO A 442 -13.91 -8.17 1.16
CA PRO A 442 -14.83 -7.12 0.73
C PRO A 442 -16.19 -7.65 0.23
N GLY A 443 -16.43 -8.97 0.25
CA GLY A 443 -17.67 -9.55 -0.28
C GLY A 443 -17.52 -10.88 -1.03
N ALA A 444 -16.31 -11.46 -1.05
CA ALA A 444 -16.01 -12.74 -1.66
C ALA A 444 -16.72 -13.90 -0.97
N ASP A 445 -17.10 -14.89 -1.77
CA ASP A 445 -17.72 -16.14 -1.33
C ASP A 445 -16.70 -17.28 -1.21
N SER A 446 -15.49 -17.06 -1.71
CA SER A 446 -14.42 -18.05 -1.68
C SER A 446 -13.04 -17.40 -1.83
N TYR A 447 -11.99 -18.18 -1.57
CA TYR A 447 -10.60 -17.77 -1.80
C TYR A 447 -9.80 -18.90 -2.45
N LYS A 448 -8.72 -18.53 -3.13
CA LYS A 448 -7.71 -19.44 -3.65
C LYS A 448 -6.33 -18.94 -3.22
N LEU A 449 -5.69 -19.68 -2.34
CA LEU A 449 -4.33 -19.42 -1.84
C LEU A 449 -3.40 -20.50 -2.39
N SER A 450 -2.42 -20.13 -3.21
CA SER A 450 -1.37 -21.04 -3.66
C SER A 450 -0.01 -20.64 -3.10
N PHE A 451 0.86 -21.63 -2.90
CA PHE A 451 2.19 -21.43 -2.33
C PHE A 451 3.24 -22.22 -3.10
N GLY A 452 4.27 -21.56 -3.64
CA GLY A 452 5.19 -22.18 -4.59
C GLY A 452 6.63 -21.67 -4.60
N THR A 453 7.46 -22.24 -5.48
CA THR A 453 8.89 -21.92 -5.68
C THR A 453 9.17 -20.59 -6.40
N GLY A 454 8.14 -19.77 -6.65
CA GLY A 454 8.28 -18.49 -7.33
C GLY A 454 8.21 -18.52 -8.86
N GLU A 455 8.10 -19.70 -9.47
CA GLU A 455 7.69 -19.81 -10.88
C GLU A 455 6.19 -20.06 -10.96
N VAL A 456 5.43 -19.01 -11.27
CA VAL A 456 4.03 -19.14 -11.67
C VAL A 456 4.04 -19.57 -13.14
N THR A 457 4.22 -20.86 -13.42
CA THR A 457 3.89 -21.42 -14.73
C THR A 457 2.58 -22.16 -14.58
N ASP A 458 1.58 -21.80 -15.38
CA ASP A 458 0.19 -22.24 -15.19
C ASP A 458 -0.02 -23.76 -15.19
N ASN A 459 0.96 -24.57 -15.64
CA ASN A 459 0.69 -25.97 -16.00
C ASN A 459 1.71 -27.04 -15.53
N SER A 460 2.80 -26.75 -14.78
CA SER A 460 3.88 -27.76 -14.65
C SER A 460 4.40 -28.12 -13.25
N ASN A 461 3.89 -27.54 -12.16
CA ASN A 461 4.17 -28.07 -10.82
C ASN A 461 3.01 -27.75 -9.86
N PRO A 462 2.32 -28.75 -9.26
CA PRO A 462 1.18 -28.49 -8.40
C PRO A 462 1.69 -27.91 -7.06
N ASN A 463 1.88 -26.60 -7.04
CA ASN A 463 1.93 -25.86 -5.79
C ASN A 463 0.68 -26.21 -4.98
N PRO A 464 0.78 -26.49 -3.67
CA PRO A 464 -0.40 -26.71 -2.84
C PRO A 464 -1.34 -25.50 -3.00
N VAL A 465 -2.57 -25.78 -3.44
CA VAL A 465 -3.64 -24.80 -3.58
C VAL A 465 -4.66 -25.08 -2.48
N LEU A 466 -4.84 -24.10 -1.61
CA LEU A 466 -5.89 -24.07 -0.61
C LEU A 466 -7.06 -23.29 -1.22
N THR A 467 -8.22 -23.92 -1.26
CA THR A 467 -9.49 -23.25 -1.58
C THR A 467 -10.42 -23.40 -0.39
N GLY A 468 -11.24 -22.38 -0.15
CA GLY A 468 -12.25 -22.43 0.90
C GLY A 468 -13.36 -21.43 0.64
N SER A 469 -14.52 -21.68 1.23
CA SER A 469 -15.65 -20.76 1.20
C SER A 469 -15.45 -19.63 2.21
N LEU A 470 -15.85 -18.42 1.84
CA LEU A 470 -15.92 -17.25 2.69
C LEU A 470 -17.38 -16.88 2.93
N THR A 471 -17.67 -16.33 4.10
CA THR A 471 -18.93 -15.63 4.34
C THR A 471 -18.78 -14.19 3.80
N PRO A 472 -19.63 -13.73 2.86
CA PRO A 472 -19.49 -12.42 2.20
C PRO A 472 -19.47 -11.21 3.13
N THR A 473 -19.89 -11.34 4.39
CA THR A 473 -19.99 -10.25 5.36
C THR A 473 -18.88 -10.26 6.42
N ALA A 474 -17.90 -11.15 6.32
CA ALA A 474 -17.02 -11.45 7.46
C ALA A 474 -15.92 -10.41 7.75
N GLY A 475 -15.77 -9.33 6.99
CA GLY A 475 -14.72 -8.33 7.23
C GLY A 475 -13.34 -8.99 7.21
N LEU A 476 -12.55 -8.87 8.28
CA LEU A 476 -11.23 -9.50 8.37
C LEU A 476 -11.32 -11.02 8.57
N ILE A 477 -10.77 -11.80 7.65
CA ILE A 477 -10.79 -13.27 7.67
C ILE A 477 -9.37 -13.80 7.83
N THR A 478 -9.20 -14.81 8.68
CA THR A 478 -7.99 -15.64 8.71
C THR A 478 -8.26 -16.98 8.06
N VAL A 479 -7.56 -17.26 6.96
CA VAL A 479 -7.59 -18.58 6.32
C VAL A 479 -6.38 -19.37 6.78
N THR A 480 -6.59 -20.61 7.20
CA THR A 480 -5.51 -21.52 7.58
C THR A 480 -5.50 -22.72 6.64
N GLY A 481 -4.33 -23.17 6.24
CA GLY A 481 -4.22 -24.43 5.51
C GLY A 481 -2.89 -25.11 5.73
N SER A 482 -2.94 -26.43 5.73
CA SER A 482 -1.75 -27.26 5.92
C SER A 482 -1.12 -27.55 4.56
N PHE A 483 0.19 -27.46 4.48
CA PHE A 483 0.97 -27.88 3.32
C PHE A 483 2.01 -28.91 3.74
N ASP A 484 2.28 -29.84 2.82
CA ASP A 484 3.32 -30.84 2.98
C ASP A 484 4.53 -30.45 2.13
N TYR A 485 5.68 -30.32 2.77
CA TYR A 485 6.93 -29.97 2.12
C TYR A 485 7.88 -31.16 2.12
N ILE A 486 8.14 -31.69 0.93
CA ILE A 486 9.12 -32.76 0.73
C ILE A 486 10.50 -32.14 0.55
N TYR A 487 11.41 -32.37 1.49
CA TYR A 487 12.83 -32.04 1.32
C TYR A 487 13.61 -33.29 0.93
N ASN A 488 14.26 -33.24 -0.24
CA ASN A 488 15.09 -34.34 -0.72
C ASN A 488 16.44 -34.32 0.02
N SER A 489 16.52 -34.97 1.18
CA SER A 489 17.71 -34.94 2.05
C SER A 489 18.80 -35.95 1.66
N THR A 490 18.85 -36.40 0.40
CA THR A 490 19.78 -37.45 -0.02
C THR A 490 21.24 -36.99 -0.09
N THR A 491 21.51 -35.68 -0.02
CA THR A 491 22.87 -35.14 0.06
C THR A 491 23.15 -34.63 1.46
N THR A 492 24.03 -35.33 2.17
CA THR A 492 24.56 -34.95 3.50
C THR A 492 25.42 -33.69 3.49
N ASP A 493 25.71 -33.12 2.32
CA ASP A 493 26.56 -31.95 2.16
C ASP A 493 25.71 -30.69 1.96
N SER A 494 25.76 -29.80 2.95
CA SER A 494 25.23 -28.43 2.94
C SER A 494 23.76 -28.29 2.50
N ILE A 495 22.88 -28.10 3.48
CA ILE A 495 21.53 -27.58 3.28
C ILE A 495 21.65 -26.25 2.53
N SER A 496 21.50 -26.25 1.20
CA SER A 496 21.45 -25.03 0.41
C SER A 496 20.20 -24.25 0.84
N LEU A 497 20.43 -23.16 1.58
CA LEU A 497 19.43 -22.21 2.03
C LEU A 497 18.61 -21.67 0.83
N PRO A 498 17.36 -21.24 1.07
CA PRO A 498 16.15 -21.79 0.50
C PRO A 498 15.77 -21.15 -0.84
N VAL A 499 15.14 -21.97 -1.66
CA VAL A 499 14.39 -21.58 -2.85
C VAL A 499 13.41 -20.47 -2.46
N LYS A 500 13.50 -19.31 -3.13
CA LYS A 500 12.51 -18.22 -3.02
C LYS A 500 11.11 -18.84 -3.06
N ARG A 501 10.24 -18.47 -2.11
CA ARG A 501 8.85 -18.92 -2.16
C ARG A 501 7.94 -17.76 -2.43
N THR A 502 6.92 -18.00 -3.20
CA THR A 502 5.94 -17.01 -3.55
C THR A 502 4.59 -17.56 -3.18
N TYR A 503 3.81 -16.81 -2.41
CA TYR A 503 2.38 -17.10 -2.28
C TYR A 503 1.60 -16.25 -3.27
N SER A 504 0.46 -16.77 -3.68
CA SER A 504 -0.52 -16.07 -4.49
C SER A 504 -1.87 -16.21 -3.80
N LEU A 505 -2.42 -15.10 -3.31
CA LEU A 505 -3.74 -15.04 -2.70
C LEU A 505 -4.73 -14.41 -3.67
N ARG A 506 -5.84 -15.11 -3.93
CA ARG A 506 -6.99 -14.59 -4.68
C ARG A 506 -8.22 -14.72 -3.81
N ILE A 507 -9.11 -13.76 -3.93
CA ILE A 507 -10.49 -13.88 -3.46
C ILE A 507 -11.39 -14.05 -4.68
N CYS A 508 -12.44 -14.84 -4.53
CA CYS A 508 -13.32 -15.17 -5.64
C CYS A 508 -14.79 -14.94 -5.26
N TYR A 509 -15.58 -14.60 -6.26
CA TYR A 509 -17.02 -14.49 -6.16
C TYR A 509 -17.66 -15.16 -7.36
N ARG A 510 -18.55 -16.11 -7.11
CA ARG A 510 -19.23 -16.90 -8.16
C ARG A 510 -18.27 -17.48 -9.20
N GLY A 511 -17.09 -17.92 -8.74
CA GLY A 511 -16.05 -18.52 -9.60
C GLY A 511 -15.16 -17.53 -10.36
N GLN A 512 -15.43 -16.22 -10.29
CA GLN A 512 -14.53 -15.19 -10.82
C GLN A 512 -13.57 -14.76 -9.71
N CYS A 513 -12.27 -14.83 -9.97
CA CYS A 513 -11.25 -14.54 -8.96
C CYS A 513 -10.52 -13.23 -9.26
N SER A 514 -10.19 -12.48 -8.21
CA SER A 514 -9.36 -11.28 -8.29
C SER A 514 -7.99 -11.57 -8.91
N ALA A 515 -7.32 -10.51 -9.37
CA ALA A 515 -5.87 -10.55 -9.53
C ALA A 515 -5.23 -11.04 -8.22
N PRO A 516 -4.22 -11.90 -8.29
CA PRO A 516 -3.57 -12.39 -7.10
C PRO A 516 -2.71 -11.31 -6.43
N GLU A 517 -2.72 -11.25 -5.11
CA GLU A 517 -1.57 -10.69 -4.38
C GLU A 517 -0.45 -11.73 -4.46
N ILE A 518 0.66 -11.35 -5.09
CA ILE A 518 1.83 -12.20 -5.25
C ILE A 518 2.96 -11.63 -4.40
N LYS A 519 3.37 -12.34 -3.35
CA LYS A 519 4.50 -11.90 -2.53
C LYS A 519 5.57 -12.96 -2.49
N THR A 520 6.78 -12.57 -2.87
CA THR A 520 7.96 -13.41 -2.72
C THR A 520 8.49 -13.26 -1.30
N LEU A 521 8.43 -14.35 -0.55
CA LEU A 521 9.08 -14.51 0.75
C LEU A 521 10.57 -14.81 0.49
N VAL A 522 11.43 -13.83 0.77
CA VAL A 522 12.90 -13.94 0.63
C VAL A 522 13.53 -14.07 2.01
N GLY A 523 14.28 -15.14 2.27
CA GLY A 523 15.07 -15.27 3.50
C GLY A 523 15.56 -16.69 3.76
N ALA A 524 16.78 -16.81 4.32
CA ALA A 524 17.50 -18.07 4.49
C ALA A 524 16.92 -19.07 5.51
N THR A 525 15.86 -18.71 6.22
CA THR A 525 15.28 -19.57 7.25
C THR A 525 13.77 -19.44 7.22
N PHE A 526 13.10 -20.46 6.67
CA PHE A 526 11.72 -20.81 7.01
C PHE A 526 11.67 -21.30 8.47
N ALA A 527 12.00 -20.42 9.41
CA ALA A 527 11.87 -20.65 10.83
C ALA A 527 11.02 -19.51 11.39
N PHE A 528 9.72 -19.76 11.56
CA PHE A 528 8.81 -19.16 12.55
C PHE A 528 8.76 -17.65 12.78
N ASP A 529 9.52 -16.86 12.02
CA ASP A 529 9.78 -15.46 12.27
C ASP A 529 9.87 -14.74 10.91
N ASN A 530 8.72 -14.27 10.40
CA ASN A 530 8.70 -13.15 9.45
C ASN A 530 9.06 -11.82 10.15
N PHE A 531 10.06 -11.86 11.03
CA PHE A 531 10.70 -10.71 11.67
C PHE A 531 12.23 -10.80 11.65
N LYS A 532 12.80 -11.77 10.94
CA LYS A 532 14.25 -12.00 10.88
C LYS A 532 14.96 -11.33 9.70
N THR A 533 14.58 -10.09 9.34
CA THR A 533 15.44 -9.17 8.55
C THR A 533 16.16 -8.13 9.42
N TRP A 534 16.08 -8.24 10.75
CA TRP A 534 16.87 -7.43 11.67
C TRP A 534 18.09 -8.15 12.28
N GLY A 535 18.04 -9.48 12.43
CA GLY A 535 19.12 -10.25 13.05
C GLY A 535 20.39 -10.44 12.20
N GLU A 536 20.33 -10.38 10.86
CA GLU A 536 21.53 -10.49 10.02
C GLU A 536 22.34 -9.19 9.91
N ARG A 537 21.76 -8.03 10.29
CA ARG A 537 22.52 -6.78 10.38
C ARG A 537 23.53 -6.79 11.53
N ALA A 538 23.33 -7.61 12.56
CA ALA A 538 24.27 -7.75 13.68
C ALA A 538 25.65 -8.30 13.27
N LYS A 539 25.77 -9.01 12.13
CA LYS A 539 27.08 -9.53 11.65
C LYS A 539 27.82 -8.58 10.69
N ILE A 540 27.17 -7.56 10.14
CA ILE A 540 27.80 -6.59 9.21
C ILE A 540 28.27 -5.31 9.96
N CYS A 541 28.06 -5.23 11.27
CA CYS A 541 28.40 -4.08 12.10
C CYS A 541 29.90 -3.87 12.40
N THR A 542 30.82 -4.57 11.73
CA THR A 542 32.26 -4.41 11.97
C THR A 542 32.99 -3.50 10.99
N LYS A 543 32.33 -2.70 10.12
CA LYS A 543 33.15 -1.76 9.33
C LYS A 543 32.69 -0.32 9.02
N ASN A 544 31.47 0.07 8.63
CA ASN A 544 31.31 1.45 8.07
C ASN A 544 29.88 2.08 8.00
N MET A 545 29.03 2.10 9.04
CA MET A 545 27.83 3.00 9.03
C MET A 545 27.20 3.19 10.44
N PRO A 546 27.14 4.40 11.04
CA PRO A 546 26.85 4.54 12.48
C PRO A 546 25.46 5.06 12.89
N ILE A 547 24.49 5.31 12.00
CA ILE A 547 23.30 6.13 12.37
C ILE A 547 22.03 5.34 12.79
N PHE A 548 21.94 4.03 12.54
CA PHE A 548 20.80 3.21 13.02
C PHE A 548 21.22 1.79 13.44
N CYS A 549 22.15 1.71 14.41
CA CYS A 549 22.42 0.44 15.11
C CYS A 549 21.53 0.38 16.35
N GLU A 550 20.86 -0.76 16.59
CA GLU A 550 20.22 -0.99 17.89
C GLU A 550 21.25 -0.82 19.00
N GLU A 551 20.82 -0.19 20.08
CA GLU A 551 21.69 0.16 21.20
C GLU A 551 22.19 -1.11 21.89
N PRO A 552 23.51 -1.25 22.12
CA PRO A 552 24.06 -2.42 22.78
C PRO A 552 23.39 -2.65 24.13
N ASN A 553 23.08 -3.92 24.41
CA ASN A 553 22.46 -4.42 25.63
C ASN A 553 20.97 -4.10 25.84
N LEU A 554 20.23 -3.62 24.83
CA LEU A 554 18.77 -3.49 24.94
C LEU A 554 18.10 -4.87 25.15
N VAL A 555 17.35 -5.05 26.24
CA VAL A 555 16.65 -6.30 26.59
C VAL A 555 15.11 -6.18 26.55
N ALA A 556 14.55 -4.97 26.54
CA ALA A 556 13.11 -4.79 26.33
C ALA A 556 12.80 -3.42 25.72
N TYR A 557 11.77 -3.36 24.86
CA TYR A 557 11.26 -2.12 24.26
C TYR A 557 9.74 -2.10 24.20
N ALA A 558 9.17 -0.97 24.61
CA ALA A 558 7.73 -0.73 24.67
C ALA A 558 7.39 0.68 24.13
N PRO A 559 7.02 0.80 22.84
CA PRO A 559 6.42 2.01 22.30
C PRO A 559 4.98 2.16 22.80
N TYR A 560 4.60 3.38 23.20
CA TYR A 560 3.26 3.70 23.71
C TYR A 560 2.40 4.46 22.68
N ASP A 561 2.97 4.79 21.51
CA ASP A 561 2.31 5.46 20.39
C ASP A 561 1.58 4.50 19.42
N ARG A 562 1.77 3.18 19.57
CA ARG A 562 1.16 2.14 18.71
C ARG A 562 0.54 1.01 19.53
N LEU A 563 -0.75 0.73 19.29
CA LEU A 563 -1.46 -0.39 19.92
C LEU A 563 -0.82 -1.73 19.50
N GLY A 564 -0.40 -2.55 20.47
CA GLY A 564 0.03 -3.94 20.26
C GLY A 564 1.52 -4.18 19.99
N ASP A 565 2.38 -3.17 20.00
CA ASP A 565 3.79 -3.29 19.57
C ASP A 565 4.78 -3.52 20.74
N PHE A 566 4.48 -4.45 21.65
CA PHE A 566 5.35 -4.81 22.78
C PHE A 566 6.43 -5.84 22.38
N LYS A 567 7.71 -5.57 22.67
CA LYS A 567 8.83 -6.48 22.33
C LYS A 567 9.77 -6.75 23.51
N MET A 568 10.00 -8.03 23.81
CA MET A 568 11.01 -8.50 24.78
C MET A 568 12.18 -9.16 24.04
N TYR A 569 13.40 -8.92 24.52
CA TYR A 569 14.63 -9.51 24.00
C TYR A 569 15.35 -10.26 25.12
N ARG A 570 15.98 -11.41 24.81
CA ARG A 570 16.94 -12.05 25.71
C ARG A 570 18.33 -11.99 25.09
N PRO A 571 19.37 -11.56 25.81
CA PRO A 571 20.74 -11.63 25.32
C PRO A 571 21.11 -13.07 24.94
N GLY A 572 21.39 -13.32 23.66
CA GLY A 572 21.85 -14.63 23.19
C GLY A 572 20.76 -15.68 22.91
N SER A 573 19.46 -15.35 22.95
CA SER A 573 18.39 -16.25 22.49
C SER A 573 17.40 -15.57 21.54
N LEU A 574 16.61 -16.35 20.82
CA LEU A 574 15.49 -15.86 20.01
C LEU A 574 14.52 -15.03 20.88
N PRO A 575 13.79 -14.03 20.31
CA PRO A 575 12.69 -13.37 21.01
C PRO A 575 11.68 -14.41 21.50
N LEU A 576 11.15 -14.22 22.71
CA LEU A 576 10.13 -15.12 23.26
C LEU A 576 8.88 -15.05 22.37
N THR A 577 8.49 -16.17 21.77
CA THR A 577 7.32 -16.26 20.89
C THR A 577 6.04 -15.96 21.67
N TYR A 578 5.36 -14.88 21.31
CA TYR A 578 4.03 -14.55 21.79
C TYR A 578 2.99 -15.39 21.03
N SER A 579 2.20 -16.19 21.75
CA SER A 579 0.98 -16.79 21.20
C SER A 579 -0.16 -15.78 21.28
N SER A 580 -0.79 -15.51 20.14
CA SER A 580 -2.01 -14.71 19.93
C SER A 580 -1.95 -13.23 20.37
N GLY A 581 -1.97 -12.33 19.38
CA GLY A 581 -2.41 -10.95 19.58
C GLY A 581 -3.87 -10.94 20.00
N GLY A 582 -4.11 -10.80 21.30
CA GLY A 582 -5.41 -10.45 21.85
C GLY A 582 -5.44 -8.96 22.16
N TYR A 583 -6.60 -8.34 21.97
CA TYR A 583 -6.93 -7.00 22.48
C TYR A 583 -6.50 -6.85 23.95
N LEU A 584 -6.20 -5.63 24.37
CA LEU A 584 -6.23 -5.23 25.78
C LEU A 584 -7.68 -5.35 26.30
N GLN A 585 -8.20 -6.57 26.45
CA GLN A 585 -9.41 -6.83 27.21
C GLN A 585 -9.01 -7.13 28.65
N PHE A 586 -9.41 -6.20 29.51
CA PHE A 586 -9.34 -6.31 30.94
C PHE A 586 -10.23 -7.49 31.39
N ASN A 587 -9.71 -8.74 31.44
CA ASN A 587 -10.00 -9.76 32.47
C ASN A 587 -9.25 -11.10 32.33
N SER A 588 -8.50 -11.44 33.39
CA SER A 588 -7.94 -12.76 33.81
C SER A 588 -6.76 -13.36 33.03
N ALA A 589 -5.71 -13.69 33.80
CA ALA A 589 -4.38 -14.14 33.37
C ALA A 589 -4.24 -15.67 33.32
N ASN A 590 -3.36 -16.18 32.45
CA ASN A 590 -2.73 -17.49 32.60
C ASN A 590 -1.21 -17.37 32.44
N SER A 591 -0.49 -18.13 33.25
CA SER A 591 0.88 -17.89 33.72
C SER A 591 1.93 -18.73 32.98
N VAL A 592 2.61 -18.18 31.96
CA VAL A 592 4.00 -18.53 31.56
C VAL A 592 4.72 -17.38 30.79
N SER A 593 4.23 -16.13 30.82
CA SER A 593 4.69 -15.07 29.89
C SER A 593 5.22 -13.82 30.61
N GLY A 594 6.39 -13.33 30.19
CA GLY A 594 7.18 -12.26 30.86
C GLY A 594 6.58 -10.85 30.89
N VAL A 595 5.37 -10.64 30.35
CA VAL A 595 4.58 -9.41 30.53
C VAL A 595 3.15 -9.77 30.95
N ILE A 596 2.71 -9.26 32.11
CA ILE A 596 1.33 -9.43 32.60
C ILE A 596 0.63 -8.08 32.59
N VAL A 597 -0.48 -7.96 31.84
CA VAL A 597 -1.40 -6.82 31.91
C VAL A 597 -2.59 -7.21 32.79
N ARG A 598 -2.76 -6.57 33.95
CA ARG A 598 -3.87 -6.86 34.88
C ARG A 598 -5.06 -5.93 34.68
N SER A 599 -6.24 -6.53 34.59
CA SER A 599 -7.51 -5.91 34.21
C SER A 599 -8.03 -4.83 35.17
N SER A 600 -7.59 -4.85 36.43
CA SER A 600 -8.09 -3.93 37.46
C SER A 600 -7.17 -2.73 37.75
N SER A 601 -5.92 -2.75 37.25
CA SER A 601 -4.86 -1.85 37.73
C SER A 601 -4.01 -1.15 36.66
N GLY A 602 -4.18 -1.44 35.36
CA GLY A 602 -3.71 -0.57 34.26
C GLY A 602 -2.22 -0.27 34.18
N PHE A 603 -1.34 -1.18 34.63
CA PHE A 603 0.11 -1.06 34.50
C PHE A 603 0.69 -2.23 33.71
N LEU A 604 1.88 -2.02 33.14
CA LEU A 604 2.68 -3.10 32.53
C LEU A 604 3.56 -3.71 33.60
N LYS A 605 3.57 -5.03 33.71
CA LYS A 605 4.44 -5.76 34.63
C LYS A 605 5.42 -6.60 33.83
N TYR A 606 6.71 -6.34 34.00
CA TYR A 606 7.79 -7.20 33.52
C TYR A 606 8.24 -8.12 34.65
N ASP A 607 8.46 -9.39 34.32
CA ASP A 607 9.15 -10.34 35.17
C ASP A 607 10.67 -10.17 34.99
N ILE A 608 11.36 -9.72 36.04
CA ILE A 608 12.80 -9.41 35.98
C ILE A 608 13.63 -10.69 35.86
N ASP A 609 13.18 -11.79 36.47
CA ASP A 609 13.88 -13.08 36.40
C ASP A 609 13.89 -13.60 34.96
N SER A 610 12.82 -13.33 34.21
CA SER A 610 12.71 -13.65 32.79
C SER A 610 13.67 -12.83 31.91
N LEU A 611 13.97 -11.59 32.30
CA LEU A 611 14.83 -10.64 31.56
C LEU A 611 16.34 -10.82 31.82
N ASP A 612 16.73 -11.56 32.87
CA ASP A 612 18.14 -11.77 33.25
C ASP A 612 18.93 -10.45 33.34
N LEU A 613 18.36 -9.41 33.96
CA LEU A 613 18.97 -8.08 34.00
C LEU A 613 20.26 -8.04 34.83
N GLY A 614 20.46 -8.97 35.76
CA GLY A 614 21.53 -8.88 36.75
C GLY A 614 21.37 -7.65 37.65
N SER A 615 22.42 -7.30 38.40
CA SER A 615 22.43 -6.22 39.40
C SER A 615 22.82 -4.85 38.85
N ASN A 616 23.28 -4.78 37.59
CA ASN A 616 23.56 -3.55 36.87
C ASN A 616 22.73 -3.55 35.59
N PHE A 617 21.85 -2.58 35.43
CA PHE A 617 20.95 -2.46 34.29
C PHE A 617 20.50 -1.01 34.19
N SER A 618 19.85 -0.62 33.09
CA SER A 618 19.24 0.71 33.00
C SER A 618 17.83 0.69 32.45
N ILE A 619 17.01 1.63 32.90
CA ILE A 619 15.67 1.88 32.37
C ILE A 619 15.68 3.27 31.75
N GLU A 620 15.34 3.37 30.47
CA GLU A 620 15.20 4.62 29.75
C GLU A 620 13.75 4.83 29.34
N MET A 621 13.23 6.04 29.51
CA MET A 621 11.83 6.38 29.26
C MET A 621 11.78 7.72 28.56
N SER A 622 10.97 7.84 27.51
CA SER A 622 10.65 9.15 26.93
C SER A 622 9.36 9.67 27.52
N VAL A 623 9.43 10.80 28.24
CA VAL A 623 8.35 11.35 29.07
C VAL A 623 8.05 12.79 28.66
N ARG A 624 6.77 13.13 28.46
CA ARG A 624 6.32 14.49 28.13
C ARG A 624 6.55 15.44 29.31
N GLY A 625 7.01 16.66 29.04
CA GLY A 625 7.38 17.65 30.06
C GLY A 625 6.24 18.01 31.01
N SER A 626 4.98 17.95 30.55
CA SER A 626 3.78 18.13 31.37
C SER A 626 3.66 17.08 32.48
N ALA A 627 4.13 15.85 32.24
CA ALA A 627 4.23 14.81 33.25
C ALA A 627 5.30 15.14 34.31
N LEU A 628 6.36 15.82 33.88
CA LEU A 628 7.48 16.21 34.72
C LEU A 628 7.22 17.43 35.61
N LYS A 629 6.11 18.15 35.38
CA LYS A 629 5.75 19.40 36.10
C LYS A 629 4.50 19.27 36.98
N ARG A 630 4.13 18.05 37.40
CA ARG A 630 2.91 17.83 38.20
C ARG A 630 3.08 18.42 39.62
N ILE A 631 2.15 19.30 40.00
CA ILE A 631 2.21 20.12 41.23
C ILE A 631 1.31 19.63 42.38
N SER A 632 0.44 18.64 42.18
CA SER A 632 -0.58 18.30 43.19
C SER A 632 -0.79 16.81 43.47
N THR A 633 -0.16 15.91 42.70
CA THR A 633 -0.34 14.46 42.86
C THR A 633 0.95 13.71 42.60
N THR A 634 1.20 12.66 43.38
CA THR A 634 2.30 11.72 43.17
C THR A 634 2.05 10.92 41.90
N ALA A 635 2.86 11.14 40.87
CA ALA A 635 2.85 10.33 39.65
C ALA A 635 4.10 9.45 39.63
N HIS A 636 3.91 8.13 39.63
CA HIS A 636 5.00 7.17 39.51
C HIS A 636 5.25 6.87 38.03
N LEU A 637 6.51 6.96 37.58
CA LEU A 637 6.97 6.54 36.26
C LEU A 637 7.05 5.01 36.19
N PHE A 638 7.76 4.42 37.14
CA PHE A 638 7.86 2.97 37.29
C PHE A 638 8.12 2.59 38.76
N ALA A 639 7.94 1.31 39.07
CA ALA A 639 8.19 0.72 40.37
C ALA A 639 8.90 -0.64 40.25
N LEU A 640 9.80 -0.95 41.18
CA LEU A 640 10.52 -2.21 41.27
C LEU A 640 10.17 -2.92 42.58
N GLY A 641 9.72 -4.18 42.54
CA GLY A 641 9.60 -4.97 43.77
C GLY A 641 9.24 -6.44 43.67
N SER A 642 9.07 -7.07 44.84
CA SER A 642 8.85 -8.51 44.99
C SER A 642 7.37 -8.91 44.92
N ASN A 643 6.48 -8.01 45.32
CA ASN A 643 5.04 -8.29 45.53
C ASN A 643 4.14 -7.21 44.93
N GLU A 644 2.83 -7.45 44.96
CA GLU A 644 1.82 -6.47 44.52
C GLU A 644 1.64 -5.32 45.51
N GLU A 645 2.11 -5.48 46.75
CA GLU A 645 1.96 -4.50 47.83
C GLU A 645 2.85 -3.27 47.62
N TYR A 646 2.26 -2.09 47.79
CA TYR A 646 2.93 -0.79 47.62
C TYR A 646 4.09 -0.58 48.61
N LEU A 647 3.98 -1.17 49.80
CA LEU A 647 4.94 -1.01 50.91
C LEU A 647 6.32 -1.60 50.62
N SER A 648 6.40 -2.54 49.69
CA SER A 648 7.62 -3.22 49.26
C SER A 648 7.96 -2.89 47.82
N GLN A 649 7.83 -1.62 47.41
CA GLN A 649 8.19 -1.16 46.07
C GLN A 649 9.12 0.04 46.16
N LEU A 650 10.13 0.04 45.30
CA LEU A 650 10.95 1.20 44.98
C LEU A 650 10.31 1.90 43.77
N SER A 651 9.65 3.02 44.02
CA SER A 651 8.91 3.76 43.00
C SER A 651 9.59 5.07 42.66
N PHE A 652 9.73 5.37 41.38
CA PHE A 652 10.27 6.65 40.91
C PHE A 652 9.12 7.51 40.45
N GLY A 653 9.06 8.75 40.92
CA GLY A 653 7.97 9.65 40.60
C GLY A 653 8.37 11.10 40.67
N ILE A 654 7.37 11.96 40.46
CA ILE A 654 7.55 13.40 40.42
C ILE A 654 6.53 14.03 41.34
N TYR A 655 7.00 14.93 42.21
CA TYR A 655 6.19 15.62 43.20
C TYR A 655 6.73 17.04 43.41
N ASN A 656 5.87 18.05 43.27
CA ASN A 656 6.23 19.47 43.43
C ASN A 656 7.49 19.86 42.62
N ASN A 657 7.51 19.52 41.33
CA ASN A 657 8.65 19.76 40.41
C ASN A 657 9.99 19.15 40.87
N SER A 658 9.95 18.18 41.78
CA SER A 658 11.10 17.46 42.27
C SER A 658 10.97 16.00 41.88
N PHE A 659 12.07 15.39 41.42
CA PHE A 659 12.12 13.95 41.33
C PHE A 659 12.10 13.37 42.74
N ILE A 660 11.30 12.32 42.93
CA ILE A 660 11.21 11.62 44.20
C ILE A 660 11.41 10.13 43.96
N ALA A 661 12.22 9.51 44.80
CA ALA A 661 12.23 8.07 44.96
C ALA A 661 11.41 7.77 46.21
N ILE A 662 10.41 6.89 46.11
CA ILE A 662 9.56 6.49 47.24
C ILE A 662 9.82 5.02 47.51
N LYS A 663 10.05 4.68 48.78
CA LYS A 663 10.09 3.29 49.25
C LYS A 663 8.89 3.03 50.17
N GLY A 664 7.86 2.38 49.66
CA GLY A 664 6.66 2.08 50.45
C GLY A 664 5.86 3.31 50.87
N ALA A 665 5.23 3.26 52.05
CA ALA A 665 4.44 4.39 52.59
C ALA A 665 5.29 5.49 53.26
N ASN A 666 6.59 5.24 53.44
CA ASN A 666 7.50 6.23 53.99
C ASN A 666 8.15 6.99 52.83
N THR A 667 7.93 8.30 52.73
CA THR A 667 8.61 9.17 51.76
C THR A 667 10.08 9.28 52.16
N ILE A 668 10.94 8.44 51.58
CA ILE A 668 12.37 8.43 51.84
C ILE A 668 13.05 9.32 50.80
N LEU A 669 13.38 10.55 51.20
CA LEU A 669 14.12 11.57 50.45
C LEU A 669 13.42 12.17 49.22
N SER A 670 13.13 13.48 49.28
CA SER A 670 13.11 14.29 48.06
C SER A 670 14.53 14.32 47.50
N ILE A 671 14.69 14.01 46.21
CA ILE A 671 15.92 14.30 45.51
C ILE A 671 15.97 15.83 45.46
N GLY A 672 16.79 16.42 46.34
CA GLY A 672 16.92 17.87 46.45
C GLY A 672 17.11 18.42 45.06
N THR A 673 16.15 19.23 44.62
CA THR A 673 16.23 19.91 43.35
C THR A 673 17.53 20.69 43.35
N GLN A 674 18.44 20.36 42.43
CA GLN A 674 19.12 21.48 41.80
C GLN A 674 17.99 22.34 41.25
N SER A 675 17.94 23.58 41.72
CA SER A 675 16.87 24.57 41.64
C SER A 675 16.54 25.03 40.20
N SER A 676 16.79 24.21 39.18
CA SER A 676 16.70 24.59 37.79
C SER A 676 16.24 23.47 36.84
N LEU A 677 15.13 22.79 37.16
CA LEU A 677 14.25 22.27 36.08
C LEU A 677 13.32 23.39 35.55
N SER A 678 13.73 24.65 35.69
CA SER A 678 12.96 25.86 35.36
C SER A 678 12.63 25.99 33.86
N PHE A 679 13.16 25.13 33.00
CA PHE A 679 13.00 25.15 31.55
C PHE A 679 12.25 23.93 30.98
N ILE A 680 11.50 23.18 31.79
CA ILE A 680 10.65 22.10 31.25
C ILE A 680 9.51 22.72 30.41
N ILE A 681 9.59 22.51 29.10
CA ILE A 681 8.54 22.83 28.13
C ILE A 681 7.50 21.73 28.23
N LEU A 682 6.25 22.10 28.54
CA LEU A 682 5.18 21.14 28.83
C LEU A 682 4.92 20.14 27.69
N ASP A 683 5.04 20.58 26.45
CA ASP A 683 4.69 19.76 25.28
C ASP A 683 5.88 19.00 24.68
N LYS A 684 7.09 19.18 25.21
CA LYS A 684 8.29 18.50 24.73
C LYS A 684 8.47 17.15 25.41
N PHE A 685 8.90 16.12 24.68
CA PHE A 685 9.35 14.86 25.28
C PHE A 685 10.81 14.95 25.73
N TYR A 686 11.10 14.39 26.90
CA TYR A 686 12.41 14.29 27.51
C TYR A 686 12.78 12.82 27.72
N THR A 687 14.07 12.50 27.61
CA THR A 687 14.60 11.16 27.84
C THR A 687 15.09 11.05 29.28
N LEU A 688 14.41 10.26 30.10
CA LEU A 688 14.82 9.93 31.46
C LEU A 688 15.51 8.57 31.49
N LYS A 689 16.72 8.50 32.05
CA LYS A 689 17.47 7.25 32.17
C LYS A 689 17.87 6.99 33.61
N PHE A 690 17.61 5.78 34.10
CA PHE A 690 17.92 5.30 35.44
C PHE A 690 18.95 4.19 35.32
N ASN A 691 20.21 4.44 35.67
CA ASN A 691 21.26 3.43 35.67
C ASN A 691 21.44 2.86 37.07
N PHE A 692 21.11 1.60 37.25
CA PHE A 692 21.39 0.84 38.47
C PHE A 692 22.84 0.36 38.39
N ILE A 693 23.65 0.81 39.34
CA ILE A 693 25.10 0.57 39.37
C ILE A 693 25.51 0.03 40.74
N GLU A 694 26.76 -0.43 40.86
CA GLU A 694 27.33 -0.97 42.09
C GLU A 694 26.50 -2.13 42.68
N ASN A 695 26.04 -3.05 41.83
CA ASN A 695 25.14 -4.15 42.20
C ASN A 695 23.77 -3.69 42.72
N GLY A 696 23.26 -2.60 42.14
CA GLY A 696 21.94 -2.06 42.48
C GLY A 696 21.90 -1.31 43.80
N THR A 697 23.06 -1.01 44.42
CA THR A 697 23.12 -0.18 45.63
C THR A 697 23.09 1.31 45.33
N LYS A 698 23.36 1.71 44.08
CA LYS A 698 23.27 3.10 43.64
C LYS A 698 22.50 3.25 42.32
N ILE A 699 21.86 4.41 42.14
CA ILE A 699 21.07 4.73 40.95
C ILE A 699 21.45 6.10 40.42
N GLN A 700 21.97 6.16 39.19
CA GLN A 700 22.17 7.43 38.48
C GLN A 700 20.90 7.79 37.72
N VAL A 701 20.41 9.02 37.89
CA VAL A 701 19.25 9.54 37.16
C VAL A 701 19.75 10.58 36.17
N LEU A 702 19.46 10.38 34.89
CA LEU A 702 19.84 11.27 33.79
C LEU A 702 18.60 11.82 33.09
N LEU A 703 18.65 13.08 32.67
CA LEU A 703 17.64 13.75 31.85
C LEU A 703 18.30 14.28 30.57
N ASP A 704 17.84 13.80 29.41
CA ASP A 704 18.45 14.04 28.11
C ASP A 704 19.98 13.80 28.14
N GLY A 705 20.40 12.72 28.81
CA GLY A 705 21.81 12.35 28.99
C GLY A 705 22.58 13.15 30.04
N THR A 706 21.98 14.19 30.65
CA THR A 706 22.62 14.98 31.72
C THR A 706 22.37 14.32 33.07
N LEU A 707 23.43 14.01 33.83
CA LEU A 707 23.31 13.45 35.18
C LEU A 707 22.65 14.45 36.14
N LEU A 708 21.46 14.10 36.64
CA LEU A 708 20.74 14.90 37.64
C LEU A 708 21.20 14.57 39.06
N ASN A 709 21.28 13.29 39.40
CA ASN A 709 21.70 12.84 40.73
C ASN A 709 22.18 11.37 40.72
N THR A 710 22.93 10.99 41.75
CA THR A 710 23.25 9.59 42.09
C THR A 710 22.68 9.28 43.47
N LEU A 711 21.71 8.37 43.54
CA LEU A 711 21.04 7.97 44.76
C LEU A 711 21.74 6.76 45.36
N ASP A 712 22.15 6.84 46.63
CA ASP A 712 22.61 5.68 47.38
C ASP A 712 21.43 5.02 48.10
N ILE A 713 21.09 3.80 47.69
CA ILE A 713 20.00 3.00 48.23
C ILE A 713 20.51 1.80 49.04
N SER A 714 21.81 1.74 49.35
CA SER A 714 22.42 0.64 50.14
C SER A 714 21.77 0.48 51.53
N GLY A 715 21.43 1.59 52.19
CA GLY A 715 20.79 1.59 53.51
C GLY A 715 19.32 1.20 53.51
N TRP A 716 18.72 0.92 52.34
CA TRP A 716 17.28 0.75 52.23
C TRP A 716 16.81 -0.66 52.60
N ASN A 717 17.64 -1.58 53.08
CA ASN A 717 17.26 -2.98 53.39
C ASN A 717 16.30 -3.56 52.33
N TYR A 718 16.60 -3.28 51.06
CA TYR A 718 15.79 -3.69 49.94
C TYR A 718 16.70 -4.55 49.06
N PRO A 719 16.78 -5.87 49.33
CA PRO A 719 17.71 -6.72 48.60
C PRO A 719 17.30 -6.68 47.14
N TYR A 720 18.21 -6.24 46.27
CA TYR A 720 17.99 -6.31 44.83
C TYR A 720 17.63 -7.74 44.39
N ALA A 721 18.19 -8.74 45.10
CA ALA A 721 17.85 -10.16 44.96
C ALA A 721 16.36 -10.50 45.15
N ASN A 722 15.56 -9.60 45.74
CA ASN A 722 14.13 -9.82 45.93
C ASN A 722 13.27 -9.14 44.85
N ILE A 723 13.85 -8.37 43.92
CA ILE A 723 13.07 -7.69 42.88
C ILE A 723 12.78 -8.68 41.76
N ASN A 724 11.58 -9.24 41.75
CA ASN A 724 11.12 -10.15 40.70
C ASN A 724 10.24 -9.46 39.65
N ASN A 725 9.84 -8.19 39.86
CA ASN A 725 9.05 -7.47 38.88
C ASN A 725 9.38 -5.98 38.76
N LEU A 726 9.27 -5.49 37.53
CA LEU A 726 9.27 -4.07 37.16
C LEU A 726 7.86 -3.71 36.68
N LYS A 727 7.30 -2.64 37.24
CA LYS A 727 6.00 -2.11 36.85
C LYS A 727 6.19 -0.75 36.20
N VAL A 728 5.70 -0.57 34.98
CA VAL A 728 5.65 0.74 34.33
C VAL A 728 4.22 1.25 34.38
N GLY A 729 4.01 2.41 35.00
CA GLY A 729 2.69 2.92 35.36
C GLY A 729 2.28 2.65 36.81
N THR A 730 1.28 3.38 37.29
CA THR A 730 0.74 3.29 38.67
C THR A 730 -0.77 2.99 38.66
N SER A 731 -1.20 2.16 39.61
CA SER A 731 -2.62 1.82 39.86
C SER A 731 -3.48 3.00 40.36
N LEU A 732 -2.87 4.16 40.65
CA LEU A 732 -3.52 5.31 41.28
C LEU A 732 -3.91 6.42 40.29
N ASN A 733 -3.52 6.35 39.00
CA ASN A 733 -3.81 7.42 38.04
C ASN A 733 -4.55 6.89 36.80
N LYS A 734 -5.87 6.66 36.95
CA LYS A 734 -6.76 6.11 35.92
C LYS A 734 -7.21 7.12 34.87
N ILE A 735 -6.94 8.40 35.06
CA ILE A 735 -7.42 9.47 34.18
C ILE A 735 -6.27 9.83 33.23
N ASN A 736 -6.37 9.36 31.99
CA ASN A 736 -5.43 9.56 30.87
C ASN A 736 -4.19 8.65 30.91
N ALA A 737 -4.42 7.37 30.59
CA ALA A 737 -3.37 6.38 30.37
C ALA A 737 -2.31 6.89 29.37
N TRP A 738 -1.07 6.48 29.64
CA TRP A 738 0.23 6.98 29.19
C TRP A 738 0.47 7.34 27.72
N GLY A 739 -0.46 7.12 26.78
CA GLY A 739 -0.26 7.37 25.34
C GLY A 739 0.11 8.81 24.97
N ASP A 740 -0.16 9.78 25.86
CA ASP A 740 0.24 11.19 25.70
C ASP A 740 1.33 11.65 26.70
N THR A 741 1.81 10.74 27.56
CA THR A 741 2.70 11.05 28.69
C THR A 741 4.05 10.33 28.57
N ILE A 742 4.05 9.07 28.15
CA ILE A 742 5.26 8.33 27.79
C ILE A 742 5.17 8.00 26.30
N ASN A 743 6.26 8.26 25.57
CA ASN A 743 6.38 7.81 24.19
C ASN A 743 6.95 6.39 24.11
N TYR A 744 7.99 6.09 24.90
CA TYR A 744 8.57 4.74 24.95
C TYR A 744 9.21 4.41 26.29
N VAL A 745 9.42 3.10 26.52
CA VAL A 745 10.32 2.56 27.56
C VAL A 745 11.29 1.56 26.95
N LYS A 746 12.56 1.68 27.32
CA LYS A 746 13.66 0.78 26.97
C LYS A 746 14.32 0.26 28.26
N ILE A 747 14.70 -1.01 28.27
CA ILE A 747 15.45 -1.62 29.37
C ILE A 747 16.76 -2.15 28.80
N TYR A 748 17.88 -1.86 29.44
CA TYR A 748 19.20 -2.33 29.04
C TYR A 748 19.84 -3.15 30.14
N LYS A 749 20.64 -4.13 29.76
CA LYS A 749 21.52 -4.91 30.65
C LYS A 749 22.92 -4.31 30.75
#